data_AF-A0A4S0S138-F1
#
_entry.id   AF-A0A4S0S138-F1
#
_cell.length_a   1.000
_cell.length_b   1.000
_cell.length_c   1.000
_cell.angle_alpha   90.00
_cell.angle_beta   90.00
_cell.angle_gamma   90.00
#
_symmetry.space_group_name_H-M   'P 1'
#
loop_
_entity.id
_entity.type
_entity.pdbx_description
1 polymer ?
#
loop_
_entity_poly.entity_id
_entity_poly.type
_entity_poly.pdbx_seq_one_letter_code
_entity_poly.pdbx_strand_id
1 'polypeptide(L)'
;MVNRQREPVSYRPFRTEPVLADGLLAVERPGGGLLQRASEGLFRLAGQAGQIADRQAERQGAMAGEQAALAGRPTADFQPGSDGSEVSVGETGAKAAGGSRSGLAARGKAYLMSKYGVSNEYASGLIGQFAAESNFNVDAINRNDGADGSHSIGIGQWNGRRARNLKAFAANAGKPVNDFETQLDFAMHELKTSEAGTGRRLAAARTVEEATAAAVGFERPQGWTPQNPTGALGWKHRLAAARSVYGTAVAAAGGAAPAPDTTASVAASTNPAPATPDKFTIGGGTFRPTGTDTIRGRAFDEAGTKTYLQMVDSEMRSTTQQVFQKYRDDPVKLQQALGDLKGALAKDHVFPEIQADYEVGFDRLAGSYMGQARENLARKVEAQDRASFIDRTNELETNQQRRLADFDPGSADAANAVAADQAAIDDHYDDAVRRGILAPDDAEKAKIVSRRNSALSYYAKQAETLDADGIATMKKEMTADFADGGIAGLDGDGWSTLSTGLDKLEKQKRSLAKRQETDFRKRGDSMALRLQQGLEIDPAELSQMMLDTSATPGGKAIMQETFSKISAARAINDMSLAQATAHVAGLRKQYGDNATAEQGRTLAFAEKMLDAKRKAITTDSVSYAEKQGIVPPTPPLTDAQTPDDMASIVSQRAQSAEDAAKELGVTPRYLKSGEALALSKAIKADPSKGAAMAGAIVAGAGNSAPQVLSEFGKDAPMIAEAGAIIAVNGSQRAAEDVIAGYGKSADGKQMKGLKPDAAQQRFNGVVGSALAAQPEDALQIGRAAASIARKRITEEGLDPTSDEAVAVQDQALQEAAGAVYDRGVQYGGFTDTGAGWFSSGAKVWVPNEIRADMFDQVLGAVTDDDLAALKVQPKGGIAAGRFGNVRVQQGGAATLRGARPVAVNGGFAFAVGDPGGNDPQWIMGSDGKPYVLDIVALRDRLAPRVPGAFR
;
A
#
# COMPACT_ATOMS: atom_id res chain seq x y z
N MET A 1 -52.84 38.93 -16.16
CA MET A 1 -52.58 39.64 -17.43
C MET A 1 -52.20 41.08 -17.13
N VAL A 2 -51.32 41.62 -17.96
CA VAL A 2 -50.56 42.89 -17.91
C VAL A 2 -51.43 44.16 -18.02
N ASN A 3 -50.90 45.31 -17.54
CA ASN A 3 -51.10 46.74 -17.99
C ASN A 3 -51.58 47.67 -16.86
N ARG A 4 -51.22 48.97 -16.75
CA ARG A 4 -50.23 49.89 -17.35
C ARG A 4 -50.20 51.18 -16.47
N GLN A 5 -49.09 51.91 -16.54
CA GLN A 5 -48.81 53.32 -16.17
C GLN A 5 -49.81 54.35 -16.79
N ARG A 6 -49.91 55.67 -16.50
CA ARG A 6 -49.21 56.75 -15.72
C ARG A 6 -50.12 58.02 -15.71
N GLU A 7 -49.80 59.01 -14.87
CA GLU A 7 -50.45 60.33 -14.58
C GLU A 7 -50.61 61.32 -15.77
N PRO A 8 -51.33 62.48 -15.61
CA PRO A 8 -50.62 63.76 -15.30
C PRO A 8 -51.39 64.91 -14.54
N VAL A 9 -50.63 65.66 -13.73
CA VAL A 9 -50.47 67.14 -13.58
C VAL A 9 -51.68 68.13 -13.51
N SER A 10 -51.75 68.82 -12.35
CA SER A 10 -52.07 70.24 -11.99
C SER A 10 -53.28 71.02 -12.56
N TYR A 11 -54.00 71.76 -11.68
CA TYR A 11 -54.07 73.25 -11.65
C TYR A 11 -55.17 73.82 -10.69
N ARG A 12 -54.77 74.73 -9.76
CA ARG A 12 -55.37 76.00 -9.16
C ARG A 12 -56.89 76.08 -8.82
N PRO A 13 -57.45 77.16 -8.19
CA PRO A 13 -56.91 78.41 -7.58
C PRO A 13 -57.55 78.82 -6.21
N PHE A 14 -57.14 79.96 -5.61
CA PHE A 14 -58.06 81.06 -5.22
C PHE A 14 -57.29 82.35 -4.87
N ARG A 15 -57.85 83.50 -5.26
CA ARG A 15 -57.36 84.89 -5.10
C ARG A 15 -58.31 85.63 -4.16
N THR A 16 -57.85 86.70 -3.51
CA THR A 16 -58.61 87.97 -3.44
C THR A 16 -57.65 89.13 -3.13
N GLU A 17 -57.62 90.08 -4.05
CA GLU A 17 -57.30 91.51 -3.87
C GLU A 17 -58.65 92.23 -3.58
N PRO A 18 -58.74 93.53 -3.16
CA PRO A 18 -58.59 94.61 -4.15
C PRO A 18 -58.31 96.07 -3.65
N VAL A 19 -58.19 96.97 -4.66
CA VAL A 19 -58.51 98.42 -4.73
C VAL A 19 -57.45 99.42 -4.22
N LEU A 20 -56.63 100.11 -5.04
CA LEU A 20 -56.87 101.20 -6.04
C LEU A 20 -57.56 102.48 -5.52
N ALA A 21 -56.86 103.62 -5.56
CA ALA A 21 -57.39 104.85 -6.19
C ALA A 21 -56.31 105.95 -6.27
N ASP A 22 -56.09 106.40 -7.52
CA ASP A 22 -55.44 107.63 -7.93
C ASP A 22 -56.25 108.88 -7.56
N GLY A 23 -55.54 110.02 -7.50
CA GLY A 23 -56.04 111.28 -8.05
C GLY A 23 -56.33 112.40 -7.04
N LEU A 24 -55.62 113.54 -7.20
CA LEU A 24 -56.23 114.83 -7.62
C LEU A 24 -55.16 115.94 -7.71
N LEU A 25 -54.98 116.45 -8.93
CA LEU A 25 -54.57 117.83 -9.21
C LEU A 25 -55.83 118.73 -9.13
N ALA A 26 -55.80 119.82 -8.35
CA ALA A 26 -56.62 121.03 -8.55
C ALA A 26 -56.11 122.17 -7.63
N VAL A 27 -55.52 123.26 -8.12
CA VAL A 27 -56.10 124.53 -8.64
C VAL A 27 -56.01 125.67 -7.59
N GLU A 28 -55.36 126.76 -8.01
CA GLU A 28 -55.23 128.06 -7.34
C GLU A 28 -56.58 128.74 -7.05
N ARG A 29 -56.66 129.47 -5.92
CA ARG A 29 -56.97 130.92 -5.80
C ARG A 29 -57.25 131.28 -4.31
N PRO A 30 -56.95 132.50 -3.85
CA PRO A 30 -55.65 133.17 -3.86
C PRO A 30 -55.27 133.71 -2.46
N GLY A 31 -53.97 133.72 -2.14
CA GLY A 31 -53.43 134.63 -1.12
C GLY A 31 -52.28 134.09 -0.25
N GLY A 32 -51.04 134.38 -0.66
CA GLY A 32 -49.83 134.30 0.18
C GLY A 32 -49.16 132.93 0.18
N GLY A 33 -47.87 132.76 -0.04
CA GLY A 33 -46.76 133.64 -0.34
C GLY A 33 -45.56 132.71 -0.61
N LEU A 34 -44.65 133.09 -1.52
CA LEU A 34 -43.55 132.26 -2.03
C LEU A 34 -42.60 131.60 -0.99
N LEU A 35 -42.75 131.86 0.31
CA LEU A 35 -41.95 131.30 1.39
C LEU A 35 -42.30 129.85 1.80
N GLN A 36 -43.55 129.40 1.63
CA GLN A 36 -44.01 128.09 2.16
C GLN A 36 -43.63 126.88 1.29
N ARG A 37 -43.52 127.07 -0.03
CA ARG A 37 -43.14 125.97 -0.95
C ARG A 37 -41.62 125.70 -0.96
N ALA A 38 -40.81 126.71 -0.65
CA ALA A 38 -39.38 126.51 -0.41
C ALA A 38 -39.14 125.72 0.90
N SER A 39 -39.90 126.00 1.96
CA SER A 39 -39.78 125.27 3.22
C SER A 39 -40.26 123.82 3.12
N GLU A 40 -41.37 123.51 2.43
CA GLU A 40 -41.84 122.12 2.24
C GLU A 40 -40.90 121.24 1.40
N GLY A 41 -40.17 121.83 0.43
CA GLY A 41 -39.10 121.13 -0.29
C GLY A 41 -37.91 120.80 0.61
N LEU A 42 -37.52 121.75 1.47
CA LEU A 42 -36.49 121.55 2.50
C LEU A 42 -36.92 120.53 3.58
N PHE A 43 -38.20 120.52 4.01
CA PHE A 43 -38.70 119.55 4.98
C PHE A 43 -38.76 118.11 4.42
N ARG A 44 -39.07 117.92 3.14
CA ARG A 44 -39.00 116.59 2.50
C ARG A 44 -37.56 116.09 2.33
N LEU A 45 -36.63 116.97 1.96
CA LEU A 45 -35.21 116.65 1.94
C LEU A 45 -34.67 116.34 3.34
N ALA A 46 -35.12 117.07 4.37
CA ALA A 46 -34.78 116.81 5.76
C ALA A 46 -35.36 115.48 6.28
N GLY A 47 -36.61 115.14 5.89
CA GLY A 47 -37.23 113.85 6.21
C GLY A 47 -36.57 112.66 5.50
N GLN A 48 -36.19 112.80 4.22
CA GLN A 48 -35.39 111.80 3.51
C GLN A 48 -33.99 111.67 4.10
N ALA A 49 -33.34 112.77 4.46
CA ALA A 49 -32.05 112.76 5.14
C ALA A 49 -32.15 112.09 6.52
N GLY A 50 -33.23 112.30 7.26
CA GLY A 50 -33.53 111.61 8.53
C GLY A 50 -33.68 110.10 8.35
N GLN A 51 -34.47 109.64 7.37
CA GLN A 51 -34.61 108.20 7.08
C GLN A 51 -33.32 107.53 6.57
N ILE A 52 -32.43 108.29 5.91
CA ILE A 52 -31.11 107.79 5.50
C ILE A 52 -30.20 107.70 6.74
N ALA A 53 -30.23 108.70 7.62
CA ALA A 53 -29.50 108.69 8.89
C ALA A 53 -29.96 107.56 9.82
N ASP A 54 -31.27 107.31 9.92
CA ASP A 54 -31.84 106.21 10.71
C ASP A 54 -31.40 104.84 10.17
N ARG A 55 -31.47 104.63 8.85
CA ARG A 55 -30.98 103.39 8.21
C ARG A 55 -29.47 103.21 8.34
N GLN A 56 -28.70 104.29 8.31
CA GLN A 56 -27.25 104.24 8.56
C GLN A 56 -26.96 103.92 10.03
N ALA A 57 -27.69 104.51 10.97
CA ALA A 57 -27.59 104.24 12.40
C ALA A 57 -28.00 102.79 12.74
N GLU A 58 -29.04 102.26 12.10
CA GLU A 58 -29.49 100.87 12.20
C GLU A 58 -28.41 99.90 11.68
N ARG A 59 -27.87 100.11 10.47
CA ARG A 59 -26.79 99.28 9.92
C ARG A 59 -25.50 99.34 10.75
N GLN A 60 -25.14 100.53 11.23
CA GLN A 60 -23.96 100.70 12.09
C GLN A 60 -24.17 100.05 13.46
N GLY A 61 -25.38 100.12 14.00
CA GLY A 61 -25.79 99.41 15.22
C GLY A 61 -25.68 97.91 15.03
N ALA A 62 -26.32 97.37 13.98
CA ALA A 62 -26.30 95.95 13.65
C ALA A 62 -24.89 95.40 13.44
N MET A 63 -24.06 96.05 12.61
CA MET A 63 -22.67 95.61 12.39
C MET A 63 -21.82 95.69 13.67
N ALA A 64 -22.00 96.73 14.50
CA ALA A 64 -21.30 96.83 15.78
C ALA A 64 -21.76 95.74 16.76
N GLY A 65 -23.05 95.40 16.76
CA GLY A 65 -23.63 94.32 17.57
C GLY A 65 -23.09 92.96 17.17
N GLU A 66 -23.05 92.68 15.86
CA GLU A 66 -22.45 91.46 15.30
C GLU A 66 -20.96 91.35 15.65
N GLN A 67 -20.19 92.43 15.49
CA GLN A 67 -18.76 92.45 15.85
C GLN A 67 -18.55 92.26 17.35
N ALA A 68 -19.39 92.85 18.20
CA ALA A 68 -19.34 92.67 19.65
C ALA A 68 -19.69 91.23 20.06
N ALA A 69 -20.68 90.62 19.40
CA ALA A 69 -21.05 89.22 19.60
C ALA A 69 -19.93 88.26 19.17
N LEU A 70 -19.25 88.55 18.06
CA LEU A 70 -18.09 87.78 17.58
C LEU A 70 -16.87 87.95 18.50
N ALA A 71 -16.63 89.16 19.01
CA ALA A 71 -15.56 89.42 19.97
C ALA A 71 -15.81 88.76 21.33
N GLY A 72 -17.09 88.66 21.74
CA GLY A 72 -17.52 88.00 22.97
C GLY A 72 -17.91 86.53 22.80
N ARG A 73 -17.47 85.85 21.73
CA ARG A 73 -17.88 84.49 21.37
C ARG A 73 -17.77 83.49 22.54
N PRO A 74 -18.78 82.63 22.77
CA PRO A 74 -18.70 81.55 23.75
C PRO A 74 -17.73 80.44 23.29
N THR A 75 -16.97 79.88 24.23
CA THR A 75 -16.11 78.71 24.01
C THR A 75 -16.22 77.75 25.18
N ALA A 76 -16.29 76.45 24.91
CA ALA A 76 -16.34 75.41 25.92
C ALA A 76 -15.44 74.24 25.52
N ASP A 77 -14.51 73.88 26.39
CA ASP A 77 -13.62 72.73 26.19
C ASP A 77 -14.04 71.59 27.11
N PHE A 78 -14.14 70.38 26.54
CA PHE A 78 -14.45 69.16 27.28
C PHE A 78 -13.18 68.33 27.45
N GLN A 79 -12.71 68.26 28.69
CA GLN A 79 -11.63 67.35 29.07
C GLN A 79 -12.24 66.14 29.79
N PRO A 80 -12.27 64.95 29.15
CA PRO A 80 -12.89 63.78 29.73
C PRO A 80 -12.14 63.33 30.98
N GLY A 81 -12.90 62.95 32.01
CA GLY A 81 -12.39 62.31 33.20
C GLY A 81 -11.79 60.93 32.90
N SER A 82 -10.93 60.47 33.80
CA SER A 82 -10.43 59.09 33.76
C SER A 82 -11.32 58.25 34.65
N ASP A 83 -11.93 57.22 34.06
CA ASP A 83 -12.48 56.13 34.84
C ASP A 83 -11.26 55.40 35.41
N GLY A 84 -11.13 55.30 36.74
CA GLY A 84 -10.07 54.52 37.43
C GLY A 84 -10.07 53.01 37.11
N SER A 85 -10.69 52.63 35.99
CA SER A 85 -10.84 51.32 35.40
C SER A 85 -10.37 51.30 33.94
N GLU A 86 -9.34 52.07 33.57
CA GLU A 86 -8.46 51.64 32.47
C GLU A 86 -7.53 50.53 33.00
N VAL A 87 -8.14 49.38 33.24
CA VAL A 87 -7.41 48.12 33.24
C VAL A 87 -7.09 47.88 31.77
N SER A 88 -5.85 48.22 31.38
CA SER A 88 -5.23 47.56 30.25
C SER A 88 -5.35 46.07 30.54
N VAL A 89 -6.21 45.38 29.79
CA VAL A 89 -6.45 43.94 29.95
C VAL A 89 -5.19 43.22 29.47
N GLY A 90 -4.19 43.19 30.35
CA GLY A 90 -3.17 42.16 30.32
C GLY A 90 -3.89 40.85 30.59
N GLU A 91 -3.88 39.98 29.58
CA GLU A 91 -4.40 38.62 29.65
C GLU A 91 -3.86 37.94 30.92
N THR A 92 -4.76 37.67 31.85
CA THR A 92 -4.50 36.87 33.03
C THR A 92 -4.31 35.42 32.60
N GLY A 93 -3.26 34.80 33.14
CA GLY A 93 -2.87 33.43 32.81
C GLY A 93 -3.93 32.41 33.19
N ALA A 94 -4.47 31.73 32.18
CA ALA A 94 -4.99 30.38 32.29
C ALA A 94 -3.89 29.39 31.88
N LYS A 95 -3.64 28.37 32.71
CA LYS A 95 -2.76 27.24 32.36
C LYS A 95 -3.28 26.52 31.12
N ALA A 96 -2.33 26.08 30.31
CA ALA A 96 -2.47 25.58 28.95
C ALA A 96 -3.42 24.39 28.77
N ALA A 97 -4.37 24.55 27.84
CA ALA A 97 -4.73 23.58 26.80
C ALA A 97 -5.50 24.34 25.69
N GLY A 98 -4.89 24.49 24.50
CA GLY A 98 -5.50 25.13 23.32
C GLY A 98 -5.24 26.64 23.21
N GLY A 99 -4.07 27.04 22.72
CA GLY A 99 -3.80 28.45 22.41
C GLY A 99 -4.72 28.99 21.31
N SER A 100 -5.05 30.28 21.38
CA SER A 100 -5.78 30.97 20.32
C SER A 100 -5.10 30.78 18.95
N ARG A 101 -5.87 30.86 17.86
CA ARG A 101 -5.38 30.67 16.47
C ARG A 101 -4.13 31.50 16.14
N SER A 102 -4.02 32.70 16.69
CA SER A 102 -2.85 33.57 16.54
C SER A 102 -1.62 33.05 17.30
N GLY A 103 -1.82 32.46 18.48
CA GLY A 103 -0.77 31.85 19.31
C GLY A 103 -0.14 30.61 18.69
N LEU A 104 -0.94 29.71 18.10
CA LEU A 104 -0.40 28.53 17.38
C LEU A 104 0.33 28.91 16.09
N ALA A 105 -0.17 29.90 15.36
CA ALA A 105 0.51 30.44 14.17
C ALA A 105 1.87 31.06 14.53
N ALA A 106 1.93 31.87 15.59
CA ALA A 106 3.17 32.47 16.08
C ALA A 106 4.16 31.40 16.57
N ARG A 107 3.67 30.39 17.32
CA ARG A 107 4.49 29.26 17.79
C ARG A 107 5.05 28.44 16.63
N GLY A 108 4.22 28.06 15.65
CA GLY A 108 4.66 27.28 14.49
C GLY A 108 5.68 28.03 13.65
N LYS A 109 5.45 29.33 13.42
CA LYS A 109 6.39 30.21 12.73
C LYS A 109 7.74 30.29 13.47
N ALA A 110 7.71 30.56 14.77
CA ALA A 110 8.90 30.61 15.62
C ALA A 110 9.66 29.29 15.62
N TYR A 111 8.94 28.16 15.69
CA TYR A 111 9.50 26.82 15.67
C TYR A 111 10.24 26.52 14.36
N LEU A 112 9.61 26.81 13.22
CA LEU A 112 10.22 26.59 11.91
C LEU A 112 11.48 27.46 11.74
N MET A 113 11.41 28.74 12.10
CA MET A 113 12.55 29.66 11.99
C MET A 113 13.71 29.23 12.90
N SER A 114 13.43 28.88 14.16
CA SER A 114 14.47 28.51 15.14
C SER A 114 15.09 27.14 14.85
N LYS A 115 14.29 26.12 14.57
CA LYS A 115 14.77 24.74 14.39
C LYS A 115 15.33 24.48 12.98
N TYR A 116 14.71 25.07 11.95
CA TYR A 116 15.06 24.79 10.56
C TYR A 116 15.79 25.93 9.86
N GLY A 117 15.94 27.10 10.50
CA GLY A 117 16.68 28.24 9.94
C GLY A 117 16.02 28.83 8.69
N VAL A 118 14.72 28.62 8.50
CA VAL A 118 13.98 29.12 7.33
C VAL A 118 13.61 30.60 7.49
N SER A 119 13.41 31.31 6.39
CA SER A 119 13.04 32.73 6.40
C SER A 119 11.65 32.98 6.99
N ASN A 120 11.37 34.24 7.35
CA ASN A 120 10.05 34.68 7.82
C ASN A 120 8.98 34.43 6.74
N GLU A 121 9.31 34.68 5.49
CA GLU A 121 8.46 34.46 4.32
C GLU A 121 8.13 32.97 4.18
N TYR A 122 9.14 32.10 4.25
CA TYR A 122 8.98 30.65 4.19
C TYR A 122 8.04 30.15 5.30
N ALA A 123 8.36 30.50 6.55
CA ALA A 123 7.61 30.04 7.70
C ALA A 123 6.15 30.54 7.63
N SER A 124 5.94 31.80 7.24
CA SER A 124 4.61 32.39 7.16
C SER A 124 3.77 31.81 6.00
N GLY A 125 4.39 31.51 4.86
CA GLY A 125 3.72 30.83 3.75
C GLY A 125 3.26 29.42 4.11
N LEU A 126 4.13 28.63 4.75
CA LEU A 126 3.79 27.25 5.15
C LEU A 126 2.77 27.19 6.29
N ILE A 127 2.94 28.01 7.33
CA ILE A 127 2.00 28.08 8.46
C ILE A 127 0.65 28.67 8.02
N GLY A 128 0.66 29.68 7.14
CA GLY A 128 -0.56 30.24 6.54
C GLY A 128 -1.36 29.22 5.73
N GLN A 129 -0.68 28.29 5.07
CA GLN A 129 -1.30 27.17 4.36
C GLN A 129 -2.02 26.22 5.33
N PHE A 130 -1.35 25.76 6.39
CA PHE A 130 -1.98 24.89 7.41
C PHE A 130 -3.10 25.58 8.19
N ALA A 131 -2.99 26.89 8.42
CA ALA A 131 -4.06 27.70 9.02
C ALA A 131 -5.33 27.75 8.17
N ALA A 132 -5.20 27.59 6.84
CA ALA A 132 -6.31 27.58 5.91
C ALA A 132 -6.91 26.19 5.69
N GLU A 133 -6.13 25.11 5.87
CA GLU A 133 -6.60 23.73 5.66
C GLU A 133 -7.33 23.16 6.88
N SER A 134 -6.76 23.31 8.07
CA SER A 134 -7.22 22.59 9.27
C SER A 134 -7.48 23.51 10.45
N ASN A 135 -7.24 24.82 10.31
CA ASN A 135 -7.21 25.77 11.42
C ASN A 135 -6.29 25.32 12.57
N PHE A 136 -5.19 24.63 12.25
CA PHE A 136 -4.26 24.00 13.20
C PHE A 136 -4.85 22.87 14.06
N ASN A 137 -5.98 22.29 13.66
CA ASN A 137 -6.49 21.10 14.34
C ASN A 137 -5.57 19.90 14.06
N VAL A 138 -4.73 19.56 15.04
CA VAL A 138 -3.79 18.43 15.00
C VAL A 138 -4.48 17.06 14.99
N ASP A 139 -5.74 17.02 15.44
CA ASP A 139 -6.60 15.84 15.47
C ASP A 139 -7.61 15.84 14.31
N ALA A 140 -7.44 16.72 13.32
CA ALA A 140 -8.33 16.76 12.16
C ALA A 140 -8.26 15.43 11.39
N ILE A 141 -9.38 14.71 11.37
CA ILE A 141 -9.56 13.47 10.63
C ILE A 141 -10.73 13.65 9.67
N ASN A 142 -10.46 13.71 8.37
CA ASN A 142 -11.50 13.55 7.37
C ASN A 142 -11.63 12.08 7.02
N ARG A 143 -12.77 11.47 7.38
CA ARG A 143 -12.93 10.01 7.23
C ARG A 143 -13.27 9.62 5.80
N ASN A 144 -12.35 8.87 5.17
CA ASN A 144 -12.51 8.21 3.86
C ASN A 144 -12.53 9.20 2.67
N ASP A 145 -11.87 10.34 2.80
CA ASP A 145 -11.77 11.37 1.77
C ASP A 145 -10.57 11.14 0.81
N GLY A 146 -9.65 10.23 1.15
CA GLY A 146 -8.55 9.84 0.27
C GLY A 146 -9.07 9.07 -0.95
N ALA A 147 -8.44 9.27 -2.11
CA ALA A 147 -8.76 8.53 -3.35
C ALA A 147 -8.57 6.99 -3.22
N ASP A 148 -7.89 6.53 -2.17
CA ASP A 148 -7.70 5.12 -1.79
C ASP A 148 -8.63 4.67 -0.64
N GLY A 149 -9.59 5.50 -0.22
CA GLY A 149 -10.50 5.26 0.90
C GLY A 149 -9.88 5.49 2.29
N SER A 150 -8.66 6.00 2.38
CA SER A 150 -8.00 6.34 3.65
C SER A 150 -8.48 7.68 4.22
N HIS A 151 -8.12 7.97 5.48
CA HIS A 151 -8.44 9.23 6.15
C HIS A 151 -7.30 10.24 5.97
N SER A 152 -7.62 11.48 5.63
CA SER A 152 -6.69 12.60 5.80
C SER A 152 -6.53 12.91 7.29
N ILE A 153 -5.28 13.07 7.76
CA ILE A 153 -4.97 13.30 9.19
C ILE A 153 -4.10 14.56 9.40
N GLY A 154 -4.30 15.24 10.52
CA GLY A 154 -3.40 16.30 11.02
C GLY A 154 -3.48 17.64 10.28
N ILE A 155 -2.58 18.55 10.62
CA ILE A 155 -2.63 19.96 10.19
C ILE A 155 -2.47 20.16 8.69
N GLY A 156 -1.76 19.25 8.02
CA GLY A 156 -1.58 19.22 6.56
C GLY A 156 -2.53 18.26 5.84
N GLN A 157 -3.54 17.71 6.53
CA GLN A 157 -4.51 16.77 5.94
C GLN A 157 -3.84 15.66 5.12
N TRP A 158 -2.79 15.06 5.67
CA TRP A 158 -2.01 14.03 4.97
C TRP A 158 -2.88 12.81 4.69
N ASN A 159 -2.98 12.42 3.43
CA ASN A 159 -3.79 11.27 2.98
C ASN A 159 -2.95 10.08 2.50
N GLY A 160 -3.56 8.90 2.42
CA GLY A 160 -3.00 7.70 1.80
C GLY A 160 -1.61 7.31 2.31
N ARG A 161 -0.62 7.31 1.40
CA ARG A 161 0.78 6.98 1.73
C ARG A 161 1.42 8.02 2.64
N ARG A 162 1.08 9.30 2.52
CA ARG A 162 1.64 10.37 3.35
C ARG A 162 1.17 10.24 4.81
N ALA A 163 -0.09 9.87 5.02
CA ALA A 163 -0.63 9.57 6.36
C ALA A 163 0.12 8.43 7.07
N ARG A 164 0.44 7.35 6.33
CA ARG A 164 1.23 6.22 6.86
C ARG A 164 2.67 6.65 7.20
N ASN A 165 3.27 7.46 6.34
CA ASN A 165 4.62 7.97 6.55
C ASN A 165 4.69 8.90 7.77
N LEU A 166 3.67 9.74 8.01
CA LEU A 166 3.59 10.56 9.22
C LEU A 166 3.54 9.69 10.49
N LYS A 167 2.69 8.65 10.51
CA LYS A 167 2.62 7.72 11.64
C LYS A 167 3.95 7.02 11.90
N ALA A 168 4.63 6.57 10.85
CA ALA A 168 5.95 5.96 10.97
C ALA A 168 7.02 6.96 11.43
N PHE A 169 6.98 8.19 10.93
CA PHE A 169 7.90 9.26 11.33
C PHE A 169 7.75 9.60 12.82
N ALA A 170 6.52 9.76 13.29
CA ALA A 170 6.20 10.00 14.70
C ALA A 170 6.66 8.84 15.60
N ALA A 171 6.38 7.59 15.19
CA ALA A 171 6.81 6.39 15.91
C ALA A 171 8.33 6.29 16.01
N ASN A 172 9.06 6.53 14.92
CA ASN A 172 10.52 6.53 14.91
C ASN A 172 11.13 7.65 15.77
N ALA A 173 10.44 8.79 15.89
CA ALA A 173 10.84 9.89 16.74
C ALA A 173 10.42 9.71 18.22
N GLY A 174 9.67 8.65 18.54
CA GLY A 174 9.13 8.42 19.88
C GLY A 174 8.13 9.49 20.33
N LYS A 175 7.45 10.16 19.39
CA LYS A 175 6.53 11.27 19.66
C LYS A 175 5.10 10.97 19.22
N PRO A 176 4.07 11.59 19.83
CA PRO A 176 2.68 11.44 19.41
C PRO A 176 2.46 11.95 17.98
N VAL A 177 1.65 11.23 17.19
CA VAL A 177 1.33 11.63 15.81
C VAL A 177 0.48 12.91 15.74
N ASN A 178 -0.25 13.23 16.80
CA ASN A 178 -1.05 14.44 16.95
C ASN A 178 -0.30 15.58 17.68
N ASP A 179 1.00 15.44 17.92
CA ASP A 179 1.80 16.56 18.42
C ASP A 179 2.04 17.60 17.30
N PHE A 180 1.77 18.87 17.60
CA PHE A 180 1.85 19.97 16.63
C PHE A 180 3.25 20.12 16.03
N GLU A 181 4.29 20.02 16.86
CA GLU A 181 5.69 20.13 16.40
C GLU A 181 6.14 18.90 15.62
N THR A 182 5.67 17.71 15.99
CA THR A 182 5.93 16.46 15.24
C THR A 182 5.36 16.51 13.83
N GLN A 183 4.16 17.09 13.67
CA GLN A 183 3.56 17.29 12.35
C GLN A 183 4.30 18.35 11.52
N LEU A 184 4.79 19.43 12.14
CA LEU A 184 5.67 20.40 11.47
C LEU A 184 7.02 19.78 11.07
N ASP A 185 7.58 18.92 11.92
CA ASP A 185 8.82 18.18 11.62
C ASP A 185 8.65 17.26 10.41
N PHE A 186 7.52 16.57 10.33
CA PHE A 186 7.20 15.73 9.18
C PHE A 186 7.00 16.56 7.90
N ALA A 187 6.30 17.70 7.98
CA ALA A 187 6.17 18.62 6.84
C ALA A 187 7.55 19.06 6.30
N MET A 188 8.47 19.40 7.21
CA MET A 188 9.84 19.78 6.85
C MET A 188 10.66 18.61 6.31
N HIS A 189 10.43 17.38 6.79
CA HIS A 189 11.02 16.17 6.22
C HIS A 189 10.56 15.96 4.78
N GLU A 190 9.26 16.07 4.50
CA GLU A 190 8.71 15.94 3.14
C GLU A 190 9.27 17.03 2.23
N LEU A 191 9.28 18.30 2.66
CA LEU A 191 9.81 19.43 1.89
C LEU A 191 11.31 19.31 1.57
N LYS A 192 12.05 18.49 2.31
CA LYS A 192 13.47 18.15 2.03
C LYS A 192 13.64 16.87 1.21
N THR A 193 12.60 16.04 1.09
CA THR A 193 12.67 14.72 0.47
C THR A 193 11.61 14.57 -0.64
N SER A 194 10.44 14.01 -0.34
CA SER A 194 9.36 13.71 -1.28
C SER A 194 8.75 14.94 -1.95
N GLU A 195 8.81 16.10 -1.30
CA GLU A 195 8.26 17.39 -1.74
C GLU A 195 9.37 18.43 -2.01
N ALA A 196 10.59 17.98 -2.33
CA ALA A 196 11.76 18.84 -2.56
C ALA A 196 11.55 19.93 -3.63
N GLY A 197 10.69 19.70 -4.62
CA GLY A 197 10.33 20.72 -5.61
C GLY A 197 9.57 21.91 -5.00
N THR A 198 8.68 21.65 -4.05
CA THR A 198 7.96 22.68 -3.30
C THR A 198 8.87 23.32 -2.25
N GLY A 199 9.68 22.52 -1.54
CA GLY A 199 10.65 23.02 -0.58
C GLY A 199 11.68 23.99 -1.17
N ARG A 200 12.21 23.70 -2.37
CA ARG A 200 13.12 24.62 -3.09
C ARG A 200 12.46 25.94 -3.49
N ARG A 201 11.19 25.91 -3.91
CA ARG A 201 10.44 27.13 -4.26
C ARG A 201 10.11 27.97 -3.05
N LEU A 202 9.76 27.34 -1.93
CA LEU A 202 9.59 28.02 -0.64
C LEU A 202 10.89 28.66 -0.16
N ALA A 203 12.02 27.95 -0.28
CA ALA A 203 13.33 28.48 0.12
C ALA A 203 13.80 29.64 -0.76
N ALA A 204 13.38 29.69 -2.03
CA ALA A 204 13.70 30.77 -2.96
C ALA A 204 12.77 31.99 -2.86
N ALA A 205 11.64 31.87 -2.15
CA ALA A 205 10.65 32.93 -2.04
C ALA A 205 11.19 34.14 -1.27
N ARG A 206 10.99 35.33 -1.82
CA ARG A 206 11.42 36.62 -1.24
C ARG A 206 10.25 37.45 -0.70
N THR A 207 9.03 37.04 -0.98
CA THR A 207 7.80 37.68 -0.50
C THR A 207 6.84 36.66 0.08
N VAL A 208 5.90 37.09 0.93
CA VAL A 208 4.87 36.19 1.48
C VAL A 208 3.94 35.68 0.38
N GLU A 209 3.73 36.45 -0.68
CA GLU A 209 2.98 36.06 -1.88
C GLU A 209 3.67 34.92 -2.64
N GLU A 210 4.98 35.03 -2.88
CA GLU A 210 5.79 33.97 -3.50
C GLU A 210 5.84 32.72 -2.61
N ALA A 211 5.99 32.90 -1.30
CA ALA A 211 5.99 31.80 -0.35
C ALA A 211 4.62 31.11 -0.29
N THR A 212 3.52 31.85 -0.36
CA THR A 212 2.15 31.29 -0.43
C THR A 212 1.94 30.54 -1.75
N ALA A 213 2.41 31.10 -2.87
CA ALA A 213 2.34 30.45 -4.19
C ALA A 213 3.11 29.13 -4.21
N ALA A 214 4.25 29.09 -3.53
CA ALA A 214 5.04 27.87 -3.36
C ALA A 214 4.35 26.88 -2.39
N ALA A 215 3.92 27.34 -1.20
CA ALA A 215 3.31 26.52 -0.15
C ALA A 215 2.06 25.77 -0.62
N VAL A 216 1.21 26.43 -1.41
CA VAL A 216 0.00 25.82 -1.97
C VAL A 216 0.31 24.58 -2.83
N GLY A 217 1.51 24.50 -3.42
CA GLY A 217 1.97 23.31 -4.14
C GLY A 217 2.29 22.10 -3.27
N PHE A 218 2.25 22.23 -1.94
CA PHE A 218 2.36 21.13 -0.99
C PHE A 218 1.06 20.31 -0.95
N GLU A 219 -0.10 20.98 -0.92
CA GLU A 219 -1.41 20.33 -0.87
C GLU A 219 -2.09 20.18 -2.23
N ARG A 220 -1.75 21.02 -3.21
CA ARG A 220 -2.24 20.97 -4.60
C ARG A 220 -3.78 20.89 -4.69
N PRO A 221 -4.53 21.82 -4.06
CA PRO A 221 -5.99 21.81 -4.08
C PRO A 221 -6.53 22.03 -5.50
N GLN A 222 -7.83 21.75 -5.71
CA GLN A 222 -8.48 21.90 -7.01
C GLN A 222 -8.17 23.26 -7.67
N GLY A 223 -7.86 23.26 -8.97
CA GLY A 223 -7.50 24.46 -9.72
C GLY A 223 -6.02 24.86 -9.64
N TRP A 224 -5.23 24.22 -8.78
CA TRP A 224 -3.79 24.43 -8.71
C TRP A 224 -3.05 23.77 -9.89
N THR A 225 -2.11 24.50 -10.49
CA THR A 225 -1.05 23.93 -11.35
C THR A 225 0.29 24.60 -11.03
N PRO A 226 1.43 23.97 -11.37
CA PRO A 226 2.75 24.60 -11.19
C PRO A 226 2.90 25.94 -11.91
N GLN A 227 2.20 26.12 -13.04
CA GLN A 227 2.21 27.33 -13.87
C GLN A 227 1.17 28.38 -13.42
N ASN A 228 0.13 27.96 -12.69
CA ASN A 228 -0.89 28.84 -12.13
C ASN A 228 -1.17 28.49 -10.66
N PRO A 229 -0.23 28.76 -9.74
CA PRO A 229 -0.41 28.46 -8.32
C PRO A 229 -1.56 29.28 -7.70
N THR A 230 -1.86 30.45 -8.27
CA THR A 230 -2.95 31.33 -7.81
C THR A 230 -4.35 30.85 -8.20
N GLY A 231 -4.44 29.85 -9.10
CA GLY A 231 -5.70 29.20 -9.48
C GLY A 231 -6.22 28.21 -8.44
N ALA A 232 -5.44 27.93 -7.39
CA ALA A 232 -5.80 27.05 -6.28
C ALA A 232 -7.10 27.48 -5.57
N LEU A 233 -7.98 26.52 -5.28
CA LEU A 233 -9.15 26.72 -4.45
C LEU A 233 -8.76 27.35 -3.10
N GLY A 234 -9.41 28.45 -2.75
CA GLY A 234 -9.16 29.19 -1.50
C GLY A 234 -7.94 30.13 -1.53
N TRP A 235 -7.34 30.41 -2.70
CA TRP A 235 -6.13 31.27 -2.83
C TRP A 235 -6.19 32.57 -2.01
N LYS A 236 -7.28 33.34 -2.11
CA LYS A 236 -7.43 34.62 -1.39
C LYS A 236 -7.38 34.44 0.14
N HIS A 237 -8.01 33.39 0.67
CA HIS A 237 -8.02 33.10 2.11
C HIS A 237 -6.67 32.61 2.60
N ARG A 238 -5.97 31.78 1.81
CA ARG A 238 -4.61 31.28 2.10
C ARG A 238 -3.59 32.40 2.15
N LEU A 239 -3.65 33.32 1.18
CA LEU A 239 -2.78 34.50 1.16
C LEU A 239 -3.08 35.45 2.32
N ALA A 240 -4.35 35.66 2.68
CA ALA A 240 -4.73 36.45 3.84
C ALA A 240 -4.21 35.84 5.15
N ALA A 241 -4.30 34.52 5.30
CA ALA A 241 -3.74 33.79 6.44
C ALA A 241 -2.22 33.93 6.51
N ALA A 242 -1.51 33.69 5.40
CA ALA A 242 -0.06 33.84 5.35
C ALA A 242 0.41 35.27 5.67
N ARG A 243 -0.28 36.30 5.16
CA ARG A 243 -0.02 37.71 5.50
C ARG A 243 -0.25 38.01 6.99
N SER A 244 -1.31 37.43 7.56
CA SER A 244 -1.58 37.55 8.99
C SER A 244 -0.45 36.93 9.82
N VAL A 245 0.03 35.73 9.47
CA VAL A 245 1.18 35.09 10.13
C VAL A 245 2.47 35.87 9.92
N TYR A 246 2.69 36.42 8.74
CA TYR A 246 3.87 37.24 8.43
C TYR A 246 3.97 38.47 9.34
N GLY A 247 2.85 39.13 9.61
CA GLY A 247 2.75 40.29 10.51
C GLY A 247 2.87 39.98 12.00
N THR A 248 2.87 38.71 12.42
CA THR A 248 3.09 38.35 13.84
C THR A 248 4.57 38.46 14.22
N ALA A 249 4.87 39.24 15.27
CA ALA A 249 6.23 39.40 15.79
C ALA A 249 6.67 38.13 16.55
N VAL A 250 7.92 37.70 16.34
CA VAL A 250 8.52 36.56 17.05
C VAL A 250 9.50 37.12 18.09
N ALA A 251 9.25 36.87 19.38
CA ALA A 251 10.17 37.29 20.44
C ALA A 251 11.50 36.54 20.33
N ALA A 252 12.63 37.26 20.39
CA ALA A 252 13.96 36.68 20.33
C ALA A 252 14.27 35.85 21.58
N ALA A 253 14.68 34.61 21.40
CA ALA A 253 15.02 33.68 22.48
C ALA A 253 16.37 34.01 23.11
N GLY A 254 16.40 34.22 24.42
CA GLY A 254 17.61 34.24 25.24
C GLY A 254 17.30 34.21 26.73
N GLY A 255 17.78 33.18 27.44
CA GLY A 255 17.94 33.20 28.90
C GLY A 255 17.16 32.15 29.69
N ALA A 256 17.91 31.22 30.29
CA ALA A 256 17.55 30.12 31.19
C ALA A 256 16.41 30.36 32.21
N ALA A 257 15.60 29.31 32.39
CA ALA A 257 14.64 29.16 33.49
C ALA A 257 15.33 28.69 34.78
N PRO A 258 14.93 29.18 35.98
CA PRO A 258 15.04 28.45 37.22
C PRO A 258 13.70 27.78 37.60
N ALA A 259 13.82 26.70 38.36
CA ALA A 259 12.76 25.76 38.77
C ALA A 259 11.70 26.37 39.72
N PRO A 260 10.52 25.75 39.87
CA PRO A 260 9.43 26.28 40.69
C PRO A 260 9.60 25.85 42.14
N ASP A 261 9.58 26.82 43.06
CA ASP A 261 9.40 26.56 44.49
C ASP A 261 7.96 26.91 44.89
N THR A 262 7.32 25.96 45.55
CA THR A 262 5.95 26.03 46.05
C THR A 262 5.92 26.64 47.44
N THR A 263 5.39 27.85 47.63
CA THR A 263 4.78 28.28 48.89
C THR A 263 3.82 29.48 48.70
N ALA A 264 2.56 29.25 49.06
CA ALA A 264 1.63 30.14 49.77
C ALA A 264 1.66 31.67 49.51
N SER A 265 0.49 32.21 49.13
CA SER A 265 -0.42 32.96 50.02
C SER A 265 -1.12 34.10 49.29
N VAL A 266 -2.42 34.14 49.51
CA VAL A 266 -3.34 35.19 49.10
C VAL A 266 -3.02 36.45 49.91
N ALA A 267 -2.61 37.52 49.23
CA ALA A 267 -2.64 38.87 49.78
C ALA A 267 -3.24 39.80 48.72
N ALA A 268 -4.48 40.20 48.97
CA ALA A 268 -5.16 41.26 48.25
C ALA A 268 -4.43 42.60 48.49
N SER A 269 -4.19 43.35 47.42
CA SER A 269 -3.99 44.79 47.49
C SER A 269 -4.74 45.45 46.33
N THR A 270 -6.00 45.77 46.59
CA THR A 270 -6.79 46.75 45.85
C THR A 270 -6.29 48.15 46.20
N ASN A 271 -5.96 48.93 45.19
CA ASN A 271 -6.25 50.37 45.15
C ASN A 271 -6.20 50.83 43.68
N PRO A 272 -7.34 51.00 42.99
CA PRO A 272 -7.39 51.79 41.77
C PRO A 272 -7.14 53.27 42.11
N ALA A 273 -6.41 53.97 41.25
CA ALA A 273 -6.26 55.42 41.36
C ALA A 273 -7.64 56.10 41.37
N PRO A 274 -7.84 57.18 42.16
CA PRO A 274 -9.14 57.84 42.25
C PRO A 274 -9.54 58.39 40.88
N ALA A 275 -10.77 58.08 40.46
CA ALA A 275 -11.36 58.59 39.23
C ALA A 275 -11.33 60.13 39.23
N THR A 276 -10.89 60.73 38.13
CA THR A 276 -10.92 62.20 37.97
C THR A 276 -12.25 62.59 37.33
N PRO A 277 -12.99 63.57 37.88
CA PRO A 277 -14.27 64.00 37.31
C PRO A 277 -14.07 64.63 35.92
N ASP A 278 -15.12 64.58 35.10
CA ASP A 278 -15.19 65.34 33.85
C ASP A 278 -14.95 66.83 34.13
N LYS A 279 -14.11 67.46 33.31
CA LYS A 279 -13.79 68.87 33.46
C LYS A 279 -14.26 69.66 32.24
N PHE A 280 -15.17 70.59 32.48
CA PHE A 280 -15.62 71.56 31.49
C PHE A 280 -14.90 72.89 31.74
N THR A 281 -14.13 73.36 30.76
CA THR A 281 -13.49 74.67 30.82
C THR A 281 -14.28 75.63 29.96
N ILE A 282 -15.03 76.52 30.60
CA ILE A 282 -15.89 77.50 29.93
C ILE A 282 -15.17 78.85 29.87
N GLY A 283 -15.16 79.49 28.70
CA GLY A 283 -14.52 80.78 28.46
C GLY A 283 -15.29 81.64 27.46
N GLY A 284 -14.97 82.94 27.38
CA GLY A 284 -15.66 83.88 26.52
C GLY A 284 -17.06 84.24 27.03
N GLY A 285 -18.03 84.42 26.14
CA GLY A 285 -19.42 84.67 26.52
C GLY A 285 -19.70 86.07 27.07
N THR A 286 -18.89 87.06 26.70
CA THR A 286 -18.90 88.41 27.31
C THR A 286 -19.88 89.38 26.66
N PHE A 287 -20.53 88.99 25.56
CA PHE A 287 -21.52 89.84 24.89
C PHE A 287 -22.76 90.04 25.77
N ARG A 288 -23.21 91.28 25.95
CA ARG A 288 -24.45 91.62 26.64
C ARG A 288 -25.20 92.68 25.83
N PRO A 289 -26.53 92.57 25.70
CA PRO A 289 -27.33 93.66 25.17
C PRO A 289 -27.17 94.89 26.09
N THR A 290 -27.13 96.07 25.49
CA THR A 290 -26.88 97.35 26.16
C THR A 290 -28.14 97.95 26.76
N GLY A 291 -29.33 97.57 26.27
CA GLY A 291 -30.61 98.11 26.71
C GLY A 291 -30.84 99.56 26.29
N THR A 292 -30.09 100.04 25.29
CA THR A 292 -30.09 101.46 24.90
C THR A 292 -31.25 101.78 23.97
N ASP A 293 -32.16 102.68 24.36
CA ASP A 293 -33.36 103.03 23.56
C ASP A 293 -33.09 104.02 22.42
N THR A 294 -32.12 103.69 21.56
CA THR A 294 -31.84 104.42 20.31
C THR A 294 -31.98 103.48 19.11
N ILE A 295 -32.23 104.00 17.91
CA ILE A 295 -32.32 103.17 16.68
C ILE A 295 -31.05 102.32 16.50
N ARG A 296 -29.88 102.91 16.76
CA ARG A 296 -28.58 102.22 16.76
C ARG A 296 -28.45 101.17 17.88
N GLY A 297 -28.90 101.50 19.10
CA GLY A 297 -28.84 100.62 20.26
C GLY A 297 -29.71 99.37 20.11
N ARG A 298 -30.96 99.53 19.64
CA ARG A 298 -31.85 98.40 19.37
C ARG A 298 -31.32 97.49 18.27
N ALA A 299 -30.79 98.07 17.19
CA ALA A 299 -30.17 97.29 16.10
C ALA A 299 -28.90 96.55 16.56
N PHE A 300 -28.10 97.15 17.46
CA PHE A 300 -26.95 96.50 18.10
C PHE A 300 -27.37 95.31 18.95
N ASP A 301 -28.37 95.51 19.82
CA ASP A 301 -28.86 94.47 20.74
C ASP A 301 -29.50 93.31 19.96
N GLU A 302 -30.30 93.59 18.92
CA GLU A 302 -30.96 92.56 18.10
C GLU A 302 -29.97 91.73 17.28
N ALA A 303 -29.11 92.38 16.48
CA ALA A 303 -28.16 91.68 15.61
C ALA A 303 -27.06 90.96 16.41
N GLY A 304 -26.59 91.59 17.49
CA GLY A 304 -25.62 90.99 18.40
C GLY A 304 -26.18 89.79 19.16
N THR A 305 -27.39 89.89 19.71
CA THR A 305 -28.04 88.76 20.43
C THR A 305 -28.29 87.59 19.50
N LYS A 306 -28.79 87.83 18.28
CA LYS A 306 -29.00 86.79 17.28
C LYS A 306 -27.72 86.06 16.89
N THR A 307 -26.65 86.81 16.67
CA THR A 307 -25.33 86.27 16.28
C THR A 307 -24.69 85.50 17.43
N TYR A 308 -24.83 85.99 18.66
CA TYR A 308 -24.38 85.31 19.86
C TYR A 308 -25.14 83.99 20.11
N LEU A 309 -26.47 83.98 19.97
CA LEU A 309 -27.31 82.78 20.06
C LEU A 309 -26.88 81.67 19.10
N GLN A 310 -26.54 82.02 17.85
CA GLN A 310 -26.04 81.05 16.86
C GLN A 310 -24.71 80.43 17.29
N MET A 311 -23.83 81.22 17.92
CA MET A 311 -22.55 80.71 18.44
C MET A 311 -22.76 79.82 19.67
N VAL A 312 -23.67 80.18 20.57
CA VAL A 312 -24.04 79.34 21.72
C VAL A 312 -24.61 77.99 21.27
N ASP A 313 -25.52 77.98 20.27
CA ASP A 313 -26.10 76.73 19.74
C ASP A 313 -25.02 75.85 19.06
N SER A 314 -24.11 76.44 18.30
CA SER A 314 -22.99 75.71 17.67
C SER A 314 -22.06 75.08 18.72
N GLU A 315 -21.70 75.85 19.74
CA GLU A 315 -20.82 75.40 20.82
C GLU A 315 -21.48 74.30 21.66
N MET A 316 -22.75 74.48 22.00
CA MET A 316 -23.58 73.50 22.68
C MET A 316 -23.60 72.17 21.91
N ARG A 317 -23.86 72.21 20.59
CA ARG A 317 -23.90 70.99 19.75
C ARG A 317 -22.56 70.27 19.73
N SER A 318 -21.48 71.03 19.53
CA SER A 318 -20.12 70.50 19.47
C SER A 318 -19.73 69.77 20.76
N THR A 319 -19.89 70.45 21.91
CA THR A 319 -19.52 69.88 23.22
C THR A 319 -20.43 68.72 23.63
N THR A 320 -21.74 68.83 23.38
CA THR A 320 -22.70 67.72 23.61
C THR A 320 -22.33 66.48 22.78
N GLN A 321 -21.89 66.66 21.53
CA GLN A 321 -21.43 65.56 20.69
C GLN A 321 -20.15 64.89 21.23
N GLN A 322 -19.21 65.67 21.76
CA GLN A 322 -17.98 65.14 22.36
C GLN A 322 -18.27 64.31 23.61
N VAL A 323 -19.15 64.79 24.48
CA VAL A 323 -19.63 64.06 25.67
C VAL A 323 -20.32 62.76 25.24
N PHE A 324 -21.20 62.80 24.22
CA PHE A 324 -21.82 61.60 23.66
C PHE A 324 -20.79 60.60 23.14
N GLN A 325 -19.79 61.03 22.36
CA GLN A 325 -18.78 60.11 21.81
C GLN A 325 -18.05 59.33 22.90
N LYS A 326 -17.76 59.96 24.04
CA LYS A 326 -17.11 59.31 25.19
C LYS A 326 -18.02 58.30 25.88
N TYR A 327 -19.29 58.65 26.10
CA TYR A 327 -20.24 57.85 26.89
C TYR A 327 -21.35 57.18 26.05
N ARG A 328 -21.11 56.95 24.75
CA ARG A 328 -22.09 56.41 23.79
C ARG A 328 -22.63 55.02 24.13
N ASP A 329 -21.94 54.28 24.99
CA ASP A 329 -22.28 52.92 25.43
C ASP A 329 -22.68 52.88 26.92
N ASP A 330 -22.70 54.02 27.61
CA ASP A 330 -23.04 54.17 29.03
C ASP A 330 -24.07 55.30 29.23
N PRO A 331 -25.38 54.98 29.19
CA PRO A 331 -26.44 55.98 29.31
C PRO A 331 -26.47 56.66 30.68
N VAL A 332 -25.95 56.03 31.73
CA VAL A 332 -25.95 56.60 33.09
C VAL A 332 -24.90 57.71 33.19
N LYS A 333 -23.67 57.42 32.76
CA LYS A 333 -22.61 58.44 32.72
C LYS A 333 -22.90 59.54 31.72
N LEU A 334 -23.49 59.19 30.57
CA LEU A 334 -23.93 60.18 29.59
C LEU A 334 -24.95 61.15 30.19
N GLN A 335 -25.94 60.65 30.92
CA GLN A 335 -26.95 61.50 31.57
C GLN A 335 -26.32 62.47 32.58
N GLN A 336 -25.36 61.98 33.36
CA GLN A 336 -24.64 62.80 34.34
C GLN A 336 -23.80 63.89 33.66
N ALA A 337 -22.94 63.51 32.71
CA ALA A 337 -22.05 64.44 32.01
C ALA A 337 -22.80 65.49 31.18
N LEU A 338 -23.95 65.14 30.60
CA LEU A 338 -24.83 66.09 29.91
C LEU A 338 -25.51 67.06 30.89
N GLY A 339 -25.87 66.61 32.09
CA GLY A 339 -26.40 67.47 33.16
C GLY A 339 -25.38 68.49 33.63
N ASP A 340 -24.13 68.04 33.84
CA ASP A 340 -23.02 68.90 34.26
C ASP A 340 -22.66 69.92 33.16
N LEU A 341 -22.63 69.50 31.89
CA LEU A 341 -22.41 70.38 30.74
C LEU A 341 -23.51 71.45 30.63
N LYS A 342 -24.79 71.06 30.79
CA LYS A 342 -25.93 71.99 30.76
C LYS A 342 -25.78 73.07 31.82
N GLY A 343 -25.43 72.67 33.05
CA GLY A 343 -25.23 73.59 34.17
C GLY A 343 -24.06 74.56 33.94
N ALA A 344 -22.93 74.06 33.40
CA ALA A 344 -21.75 74.88 33.13
C ALA A 344 -22.00 75.93 32.04
N LEU A 345 -22.63 75.52 30.92
CA LEU A 345 -22.96 76.43 29.82
C LEU A 345 -24.03 77.46 30.21
N ALA A 346 -25.07 77.04 30.97
CA ALA A 346 -26.13 77.94 31.42
C ALA A 346 -25.62 79.05 32.35
N LYS A 347 -24.62 78.75 33.18
CA LYS A 347 -24.07 79.72 34.14
C LYS A 347 -23.29 80.86 33.46
N ASP A 348 -22.45 80.53 32.48
CA ASP A 348 -21.44 81.47 31.97
C ASP A 348 -21.79 82.04 30.59
N HIS A 349 -22.59 81.35 29.78
CA HIS A 349 -22.89 81.76 28.40
C HIS A 349 -24.34 82.19 28.16
N VAL A 350 -25.25 81.95 29.10
CA VAL A 350 -26.69 82.20 28.95
C VAL A 350 -27.13 83.34 29.87
N PHE A 351 -27.84 84.32 29.33
CA PHE A 351 -28.45 85.42 30.06
C PHE A 351 -29.98 85.31 30.05
N PRO A 352 -30.72 85.99 30.94
CA PRO A 352 -32.15 85.73 31.20
C PRO A 352 -33.04 85.70 29.95
N GLU A 353 -32.74 86.56 28.98
CA GLU A 353 -33.51 86.74 27.75
C GLU A 353 -33.44 85.55 26.80
N ILE A 354 -32.43 84.66 26.94
CA ILE A 354 -32.20 83.51 26.04
C ILE A 354 -32.29 82.14 26.74
N GLN A 355 -32.59 82.14 28.05
CA GLN A 355 -32.53 80.94 28.88
C GLN A 355 -33.52 79.85 28.45
N ALA A 356 -34.77 80.22 28.19
CA ALA A 356 -35.83 79.25 27.83
C ALA A 356 -35.53 78.53 26.50
N ASP A 357 -35.07 79.27 25.49
CA ASP A 357 -34.74 78.71 24.17
C ASP A 357 -33.52 77.79 24.23
N TYR A 358 -32.52 78.15 25.04
CA TYR A 358 -31.34 77.33 25.27
C TYR A 358 -31.67 76.00 25.96
N GLU A 359 -32.44 76.02 27.06
CA GLU A 359 -32.79 74.82 27.82
C GLU A 359 -33.57 73.82 26.95
N VAL A 360 -34.55 74.28 26.18
CA VAL A 360 -35.34 73.44 25.26
C VAL A 360 -34.47 72.89 24.12
N GLY A 361 -33.54 73.69 23.60
CA GLY A 361 -32.58 73.27 22.57
C GLY A 361 -31.65 72.16 23.07
N PHE A 362 -31.08 72.33 24.27
CA PHE A 362 -30.20 71.37 24.92
C PHE A 362 -30.92 70.06 25.22
N ASP A 363 -32.09 70.11 25.87
CA ASP A 363 -32.82 68.92 26.31
C ASP A 363 -33.28 68.05 25.12
N ARG A 364 -33.66 68.68 24.01
CA ARG A 364 -34.00 67.95 22.76
C ARG A 364 -32.78 67.19 22.21
N LEU A 365 -31.62 67.84 22.19
CA LEU A 365 -30.38 67.24 21.69
C LEU A 365 -29.89 66.12 22.61
N ALA A 366 -29.87 66.37 23.92
CA ALA A 366 -29.52 65.40 24.95
C ALA A 366 -30.44 64.17 24.89
N GLY A 367 -31.76 64.37 24.72
CA GLY A 367 -32.73 63.28 24.58
C GLY A 367 -32.46 62.35 23.39
N SER A 368 -32.04 62.89 22.25
CA SER A 368 -31.66 62.10 21.06
C SER A 368 -30.45 61.21 21.32
N TYR A 369 -29.39 61.78 21.91
CA TYR A 369 -28.17 61.02 22.24
C TYR A 369 -28.41 59.98 23.35
N MET A 370 -29.27 60.28 24.32
CA MET A 370 -29.71 59.32 25.34
C MET A 370 -30.48 58.14 24.73
N GLY A 371 -31.30 58.38 23.71
CA GLY A 371 -31.97 57.31 22.95
C GLY A 371 -30.95 56.39 22.25
N GLN A 372 -29.97 56.98 21.56
CA GLN A 372 -28.92 56.22 20.86
C GLN A 372 -28.04 55.41 21.82
N ALA A 373 -27.66 55.97 22.98
CA ALA A 373 -26.83 55.27 23.96
C ALA A 373 -27.56 54.05 24.57
N ARG A 374 -28.87 54.15 24.80
CA ARG A 374 -29.70 53.01 25.25
C ARG A 374 -29.76 51.89 24.20
N GLU A 375 -29.90 52.24 22.92
CA GLU A 375 -29.89 51.25 21.82
C GLU A 375 -28.51 50.58 21.67
N ASN A 376 -27.43 51.32 21.84
CA ASN A 376 -26.06 50.77 21.80
C ASN A 376 -25.82 49.80 22.96
N LEU A 377 -26.25 50.16 24.18
CA LEU A 377 -26.17 49.27 25.34
C LEU A 377 -26.99 47.99 25.11
N ALA A 378 -28.22 48.11 24.60
CA ALA A 378 -29.05 46.94 24.29
C ALA A 378 -28.39 46.00 23.28
N ARG A 379 -27.82 46.54 22.18
CA ARG A 379 -27.07 45.74 21.19
C ARG A 379 -25.82 45.09 21.78
N LYS A 380 -25.11 45.79 22.67
CA LYS A 380 -23.93 45.25 23.35
C LYS A 380 -24.29 44.09 24.28
N VAL A 381 -25.37 44.22 25.05
CA VAL A 381 -25.86 43.15 25.93
C VAL A 381 -26.30 41.93 25.11
N GLU A 382 -27.05 42.13 24.02
CA GLU A 382 -27.46 41.03 23.12
C GLU A 382 -26.25 40.29 22.52
N ALA A 383 -25.22 41.02 22.08
CA ALA A 383 -23.99 40.44 21.55
C ALA A 383 -23.21 39.65 22.63
N GLN A 384 -23.18 40.14 23.87
CA GLN A 384 -22.55 39.45 25.00
C GLN A 384 -23.29 38.18 25.41
N ASP A 385 -24.62 38.22 25.43
CA ASP A 385 -25.46 37.05 25.73
C ASP A 385 -25.32 35.97 24.65
N ARG A 386 -25.28 36.35 23.36
CA ARG A 386 -25.00 35.41 22.26
C ARG A 386 -23.60 34.80 22.35
N ALA A 387 -22.57 35.59 22.66
CA ALA A 387 -21.21 35.08 22.83
C ALA A 387 -21.13 34.08 24.00
N SER A 388 -21.72 34.45 25.15
CA SER A 388 -21.76 33.58 26.34
C SER A 388 -22.51 32.27 26.10
N PHE A 389 -23.61 32.33 25.33
CA PHE A 389 -24.33 31.13 24.91
C PHE A 389 -23.45 30.20 24.09
N ILE A 390 -22.74 30.72 23.08
CA ILE A 390 -21.85 29.92 22.22
C ILE A 390 -20.72 29.28 23.04
N ASP A 391 -20.07 30.05 23.91
CA ASP A 391 -18.97 29.55 24.74
C ASP A 391 -19.43 28.42 25.67
N ARG A 392 -20.60 28.58 26.31
CA ARG A 392 -21.16 27.56 27.19
C ARG A 392 -21.61 26.32 26.42
N THR A 393 -22.21 26.47 25.24
CA THR A 393 -22.55 25.34 24.35
C THR A 393 -21.31 24.53 24.02
N ASN A 394 -20.23 25.20 23.61
CA ASN A 394 -18.97 24.54 23.27
C ASN A 394 -18.37 23.80 24.48
N GLU A 395 -18.43 24.40 25.67
CA GLU A 395 -17.94 23.78 26.90
C GLU A 395 -18.71 22.49 27.24
N LEU A 396 -20.04 22.54 27.22
CA LEU A 396 -20.90 21.41 27.56
C LEU A 396 -20.73 20.25 26.55
N GLU A 397 -20.78 20.55 25.25
CA GLU A 397 -20.57 19.57 24.17
C GLU A 397 -19.16 18.96 24.24
N THR A 398 -18.13 19.77 24.52
CA THR A 398 -16.75 19.27 24.67
C THR A 398 -16.62 18.34 25.88
N ASN A 399 -17.24 18.68 27.01
CA ASN A 399 -17.21 17.85 28.20
C ASN A 399 -17.92 16.51 28.00
N GLN A 400 -19.07 16.52 27.30
CA GLN A 400 -19.78 15.31 26.91
C GLN A 400 -18.92 14.43 25.98
N GLN A 401 -18.29 15.02 24.97
CA GLN A 401 -17.40 14.30 24.05
C GLN A 401 -16.19 13.68 24.76
N ARG A 402 -15.57 14.39 25.71
CA ARG A 402 -14.47 13.83 26.53
C ARG A 402 -14.93 12.63 27.34
N ARG A 403 -16.08 12.73 28.01
CA ARG A 403 -16.63 11.60 28.78
C ARG A 403 -17.02 10.41 27.90
N LEU A 404 -17.54 10.65 26.70
CA LEU A 404 -17.81 9.59 25.73
C LEU A 404 -16.52 8.94 25.18
N ALA A 405 -15.41 9.68 25.10
CA ALA A 405 -14.12 9.13 24.68
C ALA A 405 -13.53 8.17 25.73
N ASP A 406 -13.65 8.53 27.01
CA ASP A 406 -13.19 7.73 28.16
C ASP A 406 -14.26 6.75 28.68
N PHE A 407 -15.35 6.57 27.93
CA PHE A 407 -16.48 5.75 28.33
C PHE A 407 -16.12 4.27 28.45
N ASP A 408 -16.34 3.69 29.63
CA ASP A 408 -16.30 2.25 29.87
C ASP A 408 -17.71 1.65 29.73
N PRO A 409 -17.98 0.86 28.66
CA PRO A 409 -19.28 0.25 28.43
C PRO A 409 -19.72 -0.77 29.50
N GLY A 410 -18.82 -1.22 30.38
CA GLY A 410 -19.15 -2.10 31.50
C GLY A 410 -19.65 -1.38 32.76
N SER A 411 -19.62 -0.04 32.81
CA SER A 411 -19.91 0.75 34.01
C SER A 411 -21.27 1.46 33.94
N ALA A 412 -22.17 1.14 34.88
CA ALA A 412 -23.47 1.81 35.02
C ALA A 412 -23.34 3.30 35.40
N ASP A 413 -22.32 3.65 36.19
CA ASP A 413 -22.08 5.04 36.61
C ASP A 413 -21.63 5.92 35.43
N ALA A 414 -20.89 5.35 34.48
CA ALA A 414 -20.47 6.04 33.28
C ALA A 414 -21.68 6.37 32.36
N ALA A 415 -22.65 5.48 32.25
CA ALA A 415 -23.86 5.71 31.47
C ALA A 415 -24.74 6.82 32.09
N ASN A 416 -24.88 6.84 33.42
CA ASN A 416 -25.61 7.90 34.13
C ASN A 416 -24.95 9.27 33.97
N ALA A 417 -23.61 9.34 33.94
CA ALA A 417 -22.88 10.58 33.72
C ALA A 417 -23.12 11.16 32.31
N VAL A 418 -23.14 10.32 31.27
CA VAL A 418 -23.47 10.75 29.90
C VAL A 418 -24.90 11.26 29.79
N ALA A 419 -25.85 10.62 30.48
CA ALA A 419 -27.24 11.09 30.54
C ALA A 419 -27.37 12.44 31.24
N ALA A 420 -26.63 12.66 32.34
CA ALA A 420 -26.62 13.93 33.06
C ALA A 420 -26.05 15.08 32.20
N ASP A 421 -25.03 14.81 31.39
CA ASP A 421 -24.50 15.80 30.45
C ASP A 421 -25.50 16.19 29.38
N GLN A 422 -26.20 15.20 28.83
CA GLN A 422 -27.21 15.46 27.83
C GLN A 422 -28.33 16.33 28.41
N ALA A 423 -28.74 16.07 29.65
CA ALA A 423 -29.71 16.91 30.35
C ALA A 423 -29.20 18.35 30.55
N ALA A 424 -27.93 18.54 30.90
CA ALA A 424 -27.34 19.86 31.05
C ALA A 424 -27.27 20.65 29.72
N ILE A 425 -27.05 19.95 28.60
CA ILE A 425 -27.10 20.55 27.25
C ILE A 425 -28.54 20.94 26.90
N ASP A 426 -29.50 20.05 27.16
CA ASP A 426 -30.91 20.31 26.89
C ASP A 426 -31.42 21.52 27.71
N ASP A 427 -31.08 21.58 29.01
CA ASP A 427 -31.40 22.71 29.90
C ASP A 427 -30.78 24.02 29.41
N HIS A 428 -29.56 24.00 28.88
CA HIS A 428 -28.87 25.16 28.32
C HIS A 428 -29.59 25.72 27.07
N TYR A 429 -30.05 24.83 26.18
CA TYR A 429 -30.84 25.24 25.02
C TYR A 429 -32.22 25.78 25.44
N ASP A 430 -32.87 25.18 26.44
CA ASP A 430 -34.16 25.65 26.95
C ASP A 430 -34.04 27.02 27.66
N ASP A 431 -32.95 27.28 28.37
CA ASP A 431 -32.66 28.60 28.94
C ASP A 431 -32.42 29.67 27.85
N ALA A 432 -31.70 29.32 26.79
CA ALA A 432 -31.47 30.22 25.66
C ALA A 432 -32.77 30.63 24.95
N VAL A 433 -33.73 29.71 24.83
CA VAL A 433 -35.08 30.00 24.32
C VAL A 433 -35.82 30.95 25.27
N ARG A 434 -35.78 30.66 26.58
CA ARG A 434 -36.44 31.51 27.61
C ARG A 434 -35.90 32.94 27.62
N ARG A 435 -34.60 33.12 27.37
CA ARG A 435 -33.92 34.42 27.31
C ARG A 435 -34.04 35.12 25.95
N GLY A 436 -34.70 34.49 24.96
CA GLY A 436 -34.88 35.05 23.62
C GLY A 436 -33.62 35.06 22.75
N ILE A 437 -32.58 34.30 23.12
CA ILE A 437 -31.31 34.21 22.39
C ILE A 437 -31.45 33.31 21.16
N LEU A 438 -32.28 32.25 21.26
CA LEU A 438 -32.51 31.24 20.22
C LEU A 438 -34.01 31.01 19.99
N ALA A 439 -34.39 30.69 18.75
CA ALA A 439 -35.76 30.28 18.43
C ALA A 439 -36.06 28.85 18.93
N PRO A 440 -37.30 28.55 19.37
CA PRO A 440 -37.67 27.22 19.87
C PRO A 440 -37.37 26.08 18.87
N ASP A 441 -37.66 26.28 17.59
CA ASP A 441 -37.44 25.27 16.54
C ASP A 441 -35.95 24.97 16.32
N ASP A 442 -35.09 25.97 16.48
CA ASP A 442 -33.65 25.81 16.31
C ASP A 442 -33.03 25.12 17.53
N ALA A 443 -33.54 25.40 18.73
CA ALA A 443 -33.16 24.71 19.96
C ALA A 443 -33.52 23.22 19.89
N GLU A 444 -34.73 22.89 19.41
CA GLU A 444 -35.17 21.49 19.31
C GLU A 444 -34.33 20.69 18.30
N LYS A 445 -34.03 21.28 17.13
CA LYS A 445 -33.13 20.66 16.15
C LYS A 445 -31.73 20.41 16.73
N ALA A 446 -31.20 21.37 17.48
CA ALA A 446 -29.89 21.24 18.10
C ALA A 446 -29.86 20.11 19.16
N LYS A 447 -30.88 20.02 20.01
CA LYS A 447 -31.04 18.95 21.00
C LYS A 447 -31.13 17.56 20.34
N ILE A 448 -31.89 17.42 19.26
CA ILE A 448 -31.97 16.15 18.51
C ILE A 448 -30.59 15.74 17.97
N VAL A 449 -29.84 16.68 17.39
CA VAL A 449 -28.50 16.41 16.85
C VAL A 449 -27.53 16.00 17.96
N SER A 450 -27.55 16.68 19.11
CA SER A 450 -26.72 16.38 20.28
C SER A 450 -26.99 14.97 20.81
N ARG A 451 -28.26 14.64 21.08
CA ARG A 451 -28.70 13.30 21.53
C ARG A 451 -28.29 12.20 20.55
N ARG A 452 -28.44 12.44 19.24
CA ARG A 452 -28.03 11.50 18.18
C ARG A 452 -26.54 11.22 18.22
N ASN A 453 -25.71 12.25 18.31
CA ASN A 453 -24.25 12.09 18.33
C ASN A 453 -23.79 11.31 19.58
N SER A 454 -24.43 11.56 20.72
CA SER A 454 -24.17 10.86 21.98
C SER A 454 -24.54 9.38 21.89
N ALA A 455 -25.75 9.06 21.39
CA ALA A 455 -26.20 7.69 21.21
C ALA A 455 -25.31 6.92 20.22
N LEU A 456 -24.96 7.53 19.08
CA LEU A 456 -24.04 6.95 18.10
C LEU A 456 -22.70 6.57 18.73
N SER A 457 -22.11 7.47 19.53
CA SER A 457 -20.81 7.25 20.16
C SER A 457 -20.87 6.17 21.24
N TYR A 458 -21.92 6.19 22.06
CA TYR A 458 -22.17 5.21 23.12
C TYR A 458 -22.26 3.78 22.57
N TYR A 459 -23.13 3.55 21.60
CA TYR A 459 -23.32 2.20 21.02
C TYR A 459 -22.13 1.77 20.16
N ALA A 460 -21.46 2.69 19.48
CA ALA A 460 -20.22 2.36 18.77
C ALA A 460 -19.12 1.87 19.73
N LYS A 461 -18.99 2.50 20.91
CA LYS A 461 -18.01 2.09 21.93
C LYS A 461 -18.33 0.73 22.54
N GLN A 462 -19.61 0.44 22.81
CA GLN A 462 -20.03 -0.90 23.24
C GLN A 462 -19.64 -1.95 22.19
N ALA A 463 -19.95 -1.71 20.92
CA ALA A 463 -19.62 -2.62 19.83
C ALA A 463 -18.10 -2.83 19.63
N GLU A 464 -17.26 -1.82 19.91
CA GLU A 464 -15.80 -1.95 19.83
C GLU A 464 -15.23 -3.03 20.76
N THR A 465 -15.87 -3.27 21.91
CA THR A 465 -15.46 -4.27 22.92
C THR A 465 -15.87 -5.70 22.57
N LEU A 466 -16.81 -5.85 21.65
CA LEU A 466 -17.33 -7.15 21.23
C LEU A 466 -16.48 -7.77 20.12
N ASP A 467 -16.60 -9.09 19.96
CA ASP A 467 -16.16 -9.81 18.77
C ASP A 467 -17.22 -9.69 17.65
N ALA A 468 -16.94 -10.26 16.49
CA ALA A 468 -17.85 -10.12 15.35
C ALA A 468 -19.25 -10.70 15.59
N ASP A 469 -19.35 -11.82 16.31
CA ASP A 469 -20.64 -12.46 16.59
C ASP A 469 -21.41 -11.70 17.67
N GLY A 470 -20.71 -11.15 18.64
CA GLY A 470 -21.27 -10.19 19.61
C GLY A 470 -21.82 -8.94 18.93
N ILE A 471 -21.10 -8.36 17.96
CA ILE A 471 -21.58 -7.20 17.18
C ILE A 471 -22.83 -7.57 16.37
N ALA A 472 -22.84 -8.73 15.72
CA ALA A 472 -23.99 -9.19 14.95
C ALA A 472 -25.24 -9.39 15.83
N THR A 473 -25.03 -9.92 17.04
CA THR A 473 -26.08 -10.11 18.06
C THR A 473 -26.61 -8.77 18.54
N MET A 474 -25.72 -7.85 18.95
CA MET A 474 -26.06 -6.49 19.36
C MET A 474 -26.87 -5.77 18.27
N LYS A 475 -26.40 -5.82 17.01
CA LYS A 475 -27.13 -5.21 15.89
C LYS A 475 -28.54 -5.79 15.75
N LYS A 476 -28.70 -7.10 15.88
CA LYS A 476 -29.99 -7.78 15.75
C LYS A 476 -30.96 -7.34 16.85
N GLU A 477 -30.49 -7.28 18.10
CA GLU A 477 -31.27 -6.80 19.24
C GLU A 477 -31.68 -5.34 19.04
N MET A 478 -30.74 -4.46 18.72
CA MET A 478 -31.03 -3.04 18.46
C MET A 478 -31.98 -2.83 17.27
N THR A 479 -31.93 -3.70 16.25
CA THR A 479 -32.87 -3.63 15.12
C THR A 479 -34.30 -3.93 15.58
N ALA A 480 -34.48 -4.89 16.48
CA ALA A 480 -35.78 -5.21 17.06
C ALA A 480 -36.28 -4.04 17.94
N ASP A 481 -35.42 -3.50 18.82
CA ASP A 481 -35.77 -2.37 19.68
C ASP A 481 -36.15 -1.12 18.87
N PHE A 482 -35.43 -0.85 17.78
CA PHE A 482 -35.75 0.27 16.89
C PHE A 482 -37.11 0.08 16.20
N ALA A 483 -37.50 -1.16 15.87
CA ALA A 483 -38.80 -1.46 15.28
C ALA A 483 -39.97 -1.39 16.28
N ASP A 484 -39.71 -1.67 17.57
CA ASP A 484 -40.73 -1.75 18.64
C ASP A 484 -40.99 -0.42 19.39
N GLY A 485 -40.56 0.71 18.84
CA GLY A 485 -40.81 2.02 19.44
C GLY A 485 -39.67 3.03 19.30
N GLY A 486 -38.58 2.64 18.65
CA GLY A 486 -37.38 3.46 18.47
C GLY A 486 -36.42 3.35 19.66
N ILE A 487 -35.18 3.78 19.44
CA ILE A 487 -34.15 3.83 20.48
C ILE A 487 -34.06 5.27 20.96
N ALA A 488 -34.07 5.50 22.28
CA ALA A 488 -33.99 6.84 22.85
C ALA A 488 -32.75 7.59 22.31
N GLY A 489 -32.96 8.80 21.78
CA GLY A 489 -31.90 9.63 21.20
C GLY A 489 -31.44 9.21 19.80
N LEU A 490 -32.05 8.20 19.17
CA LEU A 490 -31.70 7.74 17.83
C LEU A 490 -32.89 7.90 16.86
N ASP A 491 -32.74 8.79 15.89
CA ASP A 491 -33.69 8.95 14.77
C ASP A 491 -33.38 7.96 13.63
N GLY A 492 -34.19 7.97 12.56
CA GLY A 492 -33.99 7.08 11.41
C GLY A 492 -32.63 7.24 10.73
N ASP A 493 -32.13 8.47 10.62
CA ASP A 493 -30.82 8.76 10.06
C ASP A 493 -29.68 8.31 10.98
N GLY A 494 -29.83 8.52 12.30
CA GLY A 494 -28.93 8.01 13.33
C GLY A 494 -28.86 6.49 13.32
N TRP A 495 -29.99 5.80 13.25
CA TRP A 495 -30.04 4.34 13.14
C TRP A 495 -29.34 3.83 11.89
N SER A 496 -29.63 4.43 10.72
CA SER A 496 -28.96 4.07 9.46
C SER A 496 -27.43 4.21 9.56
N THR A 497 -26.98 5.31 10.18
CA THR A 497 -25.55 5.58 10.41
C THR A 497 -24.92 4.53 11.35
N LEU A 498 -25.57 4.24 12.48
CA LEU A 498 -25.08 3.25 13.45
C LEU A 498 -25.02 1.85 12.85
N SER A 499 -26.13 1.40 12.26
CA SER A 499 -26.24 0.06 11.65
C SER A 499 -25.16 -0.15 10.59
N THR A 500 -24.92 0.85 9.73
CA THR A 500 -23.83 0.80 8.73
C THR A 500 -22.45 0.73 9.39
N GLY A 501 -22.25 1.47 10.49
CA GLY A 501 -21.03 1.42 11.30
C GLY A 501 -20.79 0.04 11.91
N LEU A 502 -21.83 -0.57 12.49
CA LEU A 502 -21.79 -1.92 13.06
C LEU A 502 -21.47 -2.98 11.99
N ASP A 503 -22.10 -2.91 10.81
CA ASP A 503 -21.79 -3.80 9.68
C ASP A 503 -20.33 -3.71 9.25
N LYS A 504 -19.77 -2.50 9.20
CA LYS A 504 -18.37 -2.28 8.83
C LYS A 504 -17.44 -2.84 9.90
N LEU A 505 -17.72 -2.60 11.18
CA LEU A 505 -16.92 -3.07 12.30
C LEU A 505 -16.95 -4.60 12.40
N GLU A 506 -18.13 -5.22 12.25
CA GLU A 506 -18.30 -6.67 12.20
C GLU A 506 -17.40 -7.27 11.10
N LYS A 507 -17.54 -6.78 9.86
CA LYS A 507 -16.72 -7.25 8.73
C LYS A 507 -15.23 -7.08 8.99
N GLN A 508 -14.82 -5.98 9.60
CA GLN A 508 -13.43 -5.73 9.98
C GLN A 508 -12.94 -6.76 11.01
N LYS A 509 -13.70 -7.00 12.08
CA LYS A 509 -13.38 -7.97 13.13
C LYS A 509 -13.33 -9.40 12.59
N ARG A 510 -14.28 -9.80 11.73
CA ARG A 510 -14.25 -11.11 11.03
C ARG A 510 -13.01 -11.27 10.16
N SER A 511 -12.66 -10.24 9.38
CA SER A 511 -11.47 -10.24 8.52
C SER A 511 -10.18 -10.36 9.33
N LEU A 512 -10.08 -9.64 10.46
CA LEU A 512 -8.94 -9.73 11.38
C LEU A 512 -8.82 -11.13 12.00
N ALA A 513 -9.91 -11.70 12.50
CA ALA A 513 -9.93 -13.05 13.04
C ALA A 513 -9.50 -14.08 11.99
N LYS A 514 -9.96 -13.95 10.74
CA LYS A 514 -9.56 -14.85 9.65
C LYS A 514 -8.08 -14.72 9.29
N ARG A 515 -7.53 -13.50 9.31
CA ARG A 515 -6.09 -13.27 9.11
C ARG A 515 -5.27 -13.92 10.21
N GLN A 516 -5.64 -13.71 11.48
CA GLN A 516 -4.97 -14.34 12.63
C GLN A 516 -5.01 -15.87 12.52
N GLU A 517 -6.16 -16.46 12.21
CA GLU A 517 -6.30 -17.91 11.96
C GLU A 517 -5.37 -18.39 10.83
N THR A 518 -5.31 -17.63 9.72
CA THR A 518 -4.47 -17.97 8.56
C THR A 518 -2.99 -17.90 8.88
N ASP A 519 -2.55 -16.85 9.57
CA ASP A 519 -1.15 -16.66 9.94
C ASP A 519 -0.71 -17.69 10.98
N PHE A 520 -1.56 -17.99 11.96
CA PHE A 520 -1.33 -19.06 12.93
C PHE A 520 -1.17 -20.43 12.26
N ARG A 521 -2.03 -20.74 11.27
CA ARG A 521 -1.91 -21.97 10.48
C ARG A 521 -0.63 -22.01 9.65
N LYS A 522 -0.24 -20.92 9.00
CA LYS A 522 1.01 -20.84 8.24
C LYS A 522 2.24 -21.11 9.10
N ARG A 523 2.26 -20.65 10.36
CA ARG A 523 3.35 -20.97 11.31
C ARG A 523 3.43 -22.48 11.54
N GLY A 524 2.31 -23.13 11.86
CA GLY A 524 2.27 -24.59 12.03
C GLY A 524 2.67 -25.37 10.77
N ASP A 525 2.19 -24.94 9.60
CA ASP A 525 2.56 -25.54 8.31
C ASP A 525 4.05 -25.39 8.02
N SER A 526 4.66 -24.26 8.38
CA SER A 526 6.10 -24.05 8.21
C SER A 526 6.93 -24.99 9.09
N MET A 527 6.48 -25.27 10.33
CA MET A 527 7.12 -26.25 11.21
C MET A 527 7.07 -27.66 10.60
N ALA A 528 5.90 -28.08 10.09
CA ALA A 528 5.76 -29.38 9.43
C ALA A 528 6.62 -29.47 8.15
N LEU A 529 6.73 -28.37 7.38
CA LEU A 529 7.57 -28.33 6.17
C LEU A 529 9.06 -28.46 6.48
N ARG A 530 9.55 -27.98 7.63
CA ARG A 530 10.96 -28.18 8.03
C ARG A 530 11.31 -29.66 8.15
N LEU A 531 10.40 -30.48 8.67
CA LEU A 531 10.59 -31.93 8.70
C LEU A 531 10.65 -32.54 7.29
N GLN A 532 9.89 -32.03 6.32
CA GLN A 532 10.02 -32.43 4.91
C GLN A 532 11.44 -32.21 4.38
N GLN A 533 12.13 -31.19 4.88
CA GLN A 533 13.47 -30.82 4.47
C GLN A 533 14.56 -31.52 5.29
N GLY A 534 14.18 -32.42 6.21
CA GLY A 534 15.12 -33.09 7.12
C GLY A 534 15.65 -32.20 8.25
N LEU A 535 14.98 -31.07 8.52
CA LEU A 535 15.34 -30.14 9.59
C LEU A 535 14.51 -30.43 10.84
N GLU A 536 15.12 -30.32 12.02
CA GLU A 536 14.41 -30.42 13.29
C GLU A 536 13.48 -29.22 13.53
N ILE A 537 12.44 -29.44 14.34
CA ILE A 537 11.53 -28.38 14.78
C ILE A 537 12.14 -27.72 16.01
N ASP A 538 12.21 -26.39 16.01
CA ASP A 538 12.65 -25.61 17.16
C ASP A 538 11.64 -25.77 18.33
N PRO A 539 12.06 -26.33 19.48
CA PRO A 539 11.18 -26.48 20.65
C PRO A 539 10.62 -25.16 21.18
N ALA A 540 11.36 -24.05 21.04
CA ALA A 540 10.91 -22.73 21.48
C ALA A 540 9.76 -22.22 20.60
N GLU A 541 9.85 -22.41 19.29
CA GLU A 541 8.81 -22.01 18.32
C GLU A 541 7.50 -22.78 18.56
N LEU A 542 7.59 -24.09 18.80
CA LEU A 542 6.42 -24.92 19.13
C LEU A 542 5.79 -24.51 20.46
N SER A 543 6.62 -24.23 21.47
CA SER A 543 6.14 -23.78 22.80
C SER A 543 5.41 -22.44 22.70
N GLN A 544 5.94 -21.49 21.92
CA GLN A 544 5.28 -20.20 21.67
C GLN A 544 3.94 -20.39 20.96
N MET A 545 3.86 -21.27 19.96
CA MET A 545 2.60 -21.57 19.27
C MET A 545 1.56 -22.18 20.22
N MET A 546 1.98 -23.03 21.17
CA MET A 546 1.08 -23.57 22.21
C MET A 546 0.54 -22.46 23.13
N LEU A 547 1.37 -21.48 23.51
CA LEU A 547 0.93 -20.34 24.32
C LEU A 547 -0.08 -19.45 23.58
N ASP A 548 0.16 -19.19 22.29
CA ASP A 548 -0.71 -18.37 21.43
C ASP A 548 -2.06 -19.04 21.08
N THR A 549 -2.19 -20.35 21.38
CA THR A 549 -3.33 -21.17 20.96
C THR A 549 -4.66 -20.67 21.52
N SER A 550 -4.69 -20.24 22.79
CA SER A 550 -5.92 -19.74 23.42
C SER A 550 -6.30 -18.33 22.97
N ALA A 551 -5.33 -17.53 22.53
CA ALA A 551 -5.55 -16.16 22.06
C ALA A 551 -5.99 -16.10 20.58
N THR A 552 -5.89 -17.21 19.85
CA THR A 552 -6.19 -17.27 18.41
C THR A 552 -7.55 -17.91 18.14
N PRO A 553 -8.44 -17.26 17.36
CA PRO A 553 -9.69 -17.88 16.90
C PRO A 553 -9.44 -19.21 16.18
N GLY A 554 -10.08 -20.29 16.63
CA GLY A 554 -9.86 -21.64 16.09
C GLY A 554 -8.47 -22.24 16.39
N GLY A 555 -7.66 -21.61 17.24
CA GLY A 555 -6.27 -21.98 17.50
C GLY A 555 -6.08 -23.44 17.91
N LYS A 556 -6.95 -23.98 18.78
CA LYS A 556 -6.89 -25.39 19.23
C LYS A 556 -6.94 -26.39 18.08
N ALA A 557 -7.85 -26.18 17.13
CA ALA A 557 -8.03 -27.08 16.00
C ALA A 557 -6.85 -27.00 15.02
N ILE A 558 -6.34 -25.79 14.78
CA ILE A 558 -5.12 -25.58 13.98
C ILE A 558 -3.90 -26.22 14.63
N MET A 559 -3.81 -26.18 15.96
CA MET A 559 -2.73 -26.83 16.70
C MET A 559 -2.80 -28.35 16.61
N GLN A 560 -4.00 -28.94 16.70
CA GLN A 560 -4.20 -30.37 16.47
C GLN A 560 -3.84 -30.78 15.03
N GLU A 561 -4.25 -29.98 14.04
CA GLU A 561 -3.86 -30.17 12.62
C GLU A 561 -2.32 -30.13 12.48
N THR A 562 -1.66 -29.15 13.12
CA THR A 562 -0.20 -28.98 13.09
C THR A 562 0.51 -30.20 13.67
N PHE A 563 0.09 -30.68 14.85
CA PHE A 563 0.66 -31.89 15.44
C PHE A 563 0.44 -33.14 14.58
N SER A 564 -0.73 -33.25 13.95
CA SER A 564 -1.03 -34.38 13.07
C SER A 564 -0.09 -34.38 11.85
N LYS A 565 0.17 -33.21 11.25
CA LYS A 565 1.15 -33.05 10.16
C LYS A 565 2.57 -33.37 10.62
N ILE A 566 2.98 -32.89 11.79
CA ILE A 566 4.30 -33.17 12.38
C ILE A 566 4.49 -34.68 12.60
N SER A 567 3.47 -35.34 13.18
CA SER A 567 3.50 -36.79 13.42
C SER A 567 3.58 -37.57 12.11
N ALA A 568 2.79 -37.19 11.11
CA ALA A 568 2.83 -37.82 9.78
C ALA A 568 4.19 -37.61 9.09
N ALA A 569 4.77 -36.40 9.20
CA ALA A 569 6.08 -36.11 8.63
C ALA A 569 7.18 -36.98 9.25
N ARG A 570 7.22 -37.09 10.58
CA ARG A 570 8.19 -37.96 11.29
C ARG A 570 8.04 -39.41 10.86
N ALA A 571 6.81 -39.94 10.91
CA ALA A 571 6.52 -41.31 10.49
C ALA A 571 6.99 -41.59 9.06
N ILE A 572 6.67 -40.71 8.10
CA ILE A 572 7.06 -40.89 6.69
C ILE A 572 8.59 -40.82 6.51
N ASN A 573 9.27 -39.95 7.25
CA ASN A 573 10.73 -39.85 7.18
C ASN A 573 11.40 -41.11 7.71
N ASP A 574 10.93 -41.65 8.83
CA ASP A 574 11.55 -42.80 9.52
C ASP A 574 11.21 -44.15 8.85
N MET A 575 10.04 -44.28 8.24
CA MET A 575 9.58 -45.52 7.58
C MET A 575 10.29 -45.80 6.25
N SER A 576 10.41 -47.06 5.85
CA SER A 576 10.80 -47.41 4.46
C SER A 576 9.77 -46.90 3.45
N LEU A 577 10.10 -46.82 2.15
CA LEU A 577 9.15 -46.34 1.13
C LEU A 577 7.86 -47.18 1.09
N ALA A 578 7.98 -48.50 1.27
CA ALA A 578 6.83 -49.41 1.33
C ALA A 578 5.97 -49.16 2.58
N GLN A 579 6.61 -49.01 3.75
CA GLN A 579 5.93 -48.72 5.01
C GLN A 579 5.24 -47.35 4.98
N ALA A 580 5.92 -46.31 4.48
CA ALA A 580 5.36 -44.98 4.32
C ALA A 580 4.17 -44.98 3.34
N THR A 581 4.26 -45.75 2.26
CA THR A 581 3.14 -45.94 1.31
C THR A 581 1.93 -46.59 2.01
N ALA A 582 2.16 -47.64 2.80
CA ALA A 582 1.11 -48.29 3.58
C ALA A 582 0.52 -47.36 4.65
N HIS A 583 1.35 -46.53 5.31
CA HIS A 583 0.92 -45.56 6.29
C HIS A 583 -0.02 -44.51 5.69
N VAL A 584 0.36 -43.88 4.57
CA VAL A 584 -0.48 -42.90 3.88
C VAL A 584 -1.77 -43.53 3.35
N ALA A 585 -1.72 -44.76 2.82
CA ALA A 585 -2.92 -45.50 2.44
C ALA A 585 -3.83 -45.79 3.64
N GLY A 586 -3.25 -46.09 4.80
CA GLY A 586 -3.95 -46.25 6.07
C GLY A 586 -4.64 -44.96 6.52
N LEU A 587 -3.95 -43.81 6.46
CA LEU A 587 -4.53 -42.49 6.74
C LEU A 587 -5.70 -42.18 5.80
N ARG A 588 -5.54 -42.45 4.49
CA ARG A 588 -6.61 -42.27 3.50
C ARG A 588 -7.84 -43.11 3.85
N LYS A 589 -7.64 -44.38 4.25
CA LYS A 589 -8.73 -45.26 4.67
C LYS A 589 -9.38 -44.80 5.97
N GLN A 590 -8.59 -44.30 6.93
CA GLN A 590 -9.08 -43.82 8.22
C GLN A 590 -9.97 -42.58 8.07
N TYR A 591 -9.62 -41.66 7.17
CA TYR A 591 -10.40 -40.45 6.94
C TYR A 591 -11.62 -40.67 6.04
N GLY A 592 -11.57 -41.68 5.16
CA GLY A 592 -12.69 -42.05 4.29
C GLY A 592 -13.12 -40.93 3.34
N ASP A 593 -14.33 -41.03 2.79
CA ASP A 593 -14.88 -40.07 1.81
C ASP A 593 -15.43 -38.78 2.47
N ASN A 594 -15.62 -38.79 3.80
CA ASN A 594 -16.19 -37.68 4.58
C ASN A 594 -15.17 -37.04 5.54
N ALA A 595 -13.92 -36.91 5.10
CA ALA A 595 -12.86 -36.31 5.91
C ALA A 595 -13.20 -34.87 6.33
N THR A 596 -12.90 -34.50 7.58
CA THR A 596 -12.97 -33.08 7.97
C THR A 596 -11.95 -32.28 7.15
N ALA A 597 -12.16 -30.97 7.00
CA ALA A 597 -11.23 -30.12 6.26
C ALA A 597 -9.78 -30.19 6.81
N GLU A 598 -9.62 -30.43 8.11
CA GLU A 598 -8.32 -30.60 8.78
C GLU A 598 -7.66 -31.95 8.46
N GLN A 599 -8.45 -33.03 8.51
CA GLN A 599 -7.99 -34.37 8.13
C GLN A 599 -7.59 -34.42 6.66
N GLY A 600 -8.39 -33.82 5.77
CA GLY A 600 -8.08 -33.71 4.34
C GLY A 600 -6.76 -32.95 4.09
N ARG A 601 -6.50 -31.85 4.79
CA ARG A 601 -5.23 -31.11 4.70
C ARG A 601 -4.04 -31.91 5.24
N THR A 602 -4.23 -32.67 6.31
CA THR A 602 -3.19 -33.55 6.87
C THR A 602 -2.85 -34.68 5.91
N LEU A 603 -3.86 -35.31 5.30
CA LEU A 603 -3.67 -36.34 4.28
C LEU A 603 -2.93 -35.80 3.05
N ALA A 604 -3.36 -34.66 2.51
CA ALA A 604 -2.70 -34.03 1.36
C ALA A 604 -1.23 -33.70 1.64
N PHE A 605 -0.92 -33.26 2.87
CA PHE A 605 0.46 -33.05 3.31
C PHE A 605 1.25 -34.37 3.35
N ALA A 606 0.68 -35.43 3.93
CA ALA A 606 1.30 -36.75 4.00
C ALA A 606 1.53 -37.37 2.60
N GLU A 607 0.58 -37.23 1.67
CA GLU A 607 0.71 -37.66 0.28
C GLU A 607 1.85 -36.92 -0.43
N LYS A 608 1.92 -35.60 -0.26
CA LYS A 608 3.00 -34.78 -0.83
C LYS A 608 4.38 -35.17 -0.27
N MET A 609 4.45 -35.49 1.03
CA MET A 609 5.67 -36.01 1.68
C MET A 609 6.10 -37.34 1.06
N LEU A 610 5.16 -38.28 0.91
CA LEU A 610 5.41 -39.57 0.30
C LEU A 610 5.91 -39.43 -1.15
N ASP A 611 5.29 -38.56 -1.94
CA ASP A 611 5.73 -38.31 -3.32
C ASP A 611 7.12 -37.70 -3.39
N ALA A 612 7.44 -36.77 -2.47
CA ALA A 612 8.79 -36.21 -2.37
C ALA A 612 9.83 -37.27 -2.01
N LYS A 613 9.52 -38.14 -1.03
CA LYS A 613 10.37 -39.27 -0.64
C LYS A 613 10.56 -40.26 -1.79
N ARG A 614 9.46 -40.66 -2.45
CA ARG A 614 9.49 -41.53 -3.63
C ARG A 614 10.40 -40.93 -4.70
N LYS A 615 10.19 -39.67 -5.05
CA LYS A 615 10.99 -38.97 -6.07
C LYS A 615 12.47 -38.96 -5.71
N ALA A 616 12.82 -38.63 -4.47
CA ALA A 616 14.21 -38.62 -4.01
C ALA A 616 14.87 -40.00 -4.17
N ILE A 617 14.20 -41.06 -3.71
CA ILE A 617 14.70 -42.43 -3.80
C ILE A 617 14.82 -42.90 -5.26
N THR A 618 13.80 -42.66 -6.09
CA THR A 618 13.82 -43.11 -7.50
C THR A 618 14.82 -42.34 -8.36
N THR A 619 15.13 -41.10 -8.00
CA THR A 619 16.08 -40.27 -8.76
C THR A 619 17.51 -40.61 -8.40
N ASP A 620 17.80 -40.79 -7.11
CA ASP A 620 19.14 -41.01 -6.57
C ASP A 620 19.06 -41.79 -5.25
N SER A 621 18.93 -43.10 -5.38
CA SER A 621 18.76 -44.00 -4.23
C SER A 621 19.99 -44.01 -3.33
N VAL A 622 21.19 -43.87 -3.91
CA VAL A 622 22.44 -43.94 -3.16
C VAL A 622 22.65 -42.69 -2.34
N SER A 623 22.55 -41.49 -2.92
CA SER A 623 22.68 -40.25 -2.14
C SER A 623 21.58 -40.13 -1.08
N TYR A 624 20.39 -40.67 -1.34
CA TYR A 624 19.34 -40.74 -0.32
C TYR A 624 19.77 -41.64 0.85
N ALA A 625 20.22 -42.85 0.57
CA ALA A 625 20.69 -43.80 1.58
C ALA A 625 21.92 -43.30 2.36
N GLU A 626 22.86 -42.64 1.70
CA GLU A 626 24.03 -41.99 2.32
C GLU A 626 23.59 -40.92 3.35
N LYS A 627 22.62 -40.07 2.99
CA LYS A 627 22.08 -39.03 3.90
C LYS A 627 21.34 -39.62 5.10
N GLN A 628 20.75 -40.80 4.94
CA GLN A 628 20.08 -41.51 6.04
C GLN A 628 21.06 -42.37 6.86
N GLY A 629 22.34 -42.42 6.49
CA GLY A 629 23.34 -43.25 7.16
C GLY A 629 23.13 -44.76 6.96
N ILE A 630 22.34 -45.15 5.96
CA ILE A 630 22.08 -46.56 5.62
C ILE A 630 23.32 -47.19 4.98
N VAL A 631 24.01 -46.42 4.13
CA VAL A 631 25.24 -46.82 3.44
C VAL A 631 26.32 -45.76 3.60
N PRO A 632 27.61 -46.12 3.56
CA PRO A 632 28.69 -45.16 3.63
C PRO A 632 28.71 -44.21 2.41
N PRO A 633 29.17 -42.96 2.57
CA PRO A 633 29.30 -42.03 1.45
C PRO A 633 30.37 -42.52 0.49
N THR A 634 30.04 -42.53 -0.80
CA THR A 634 30.99 -42.90 -1.86
C THR A 634 31.30 -41.68 -2.74
N PRO A 635 32.55 -41.53 -3.24
CA PRO A 635 32.95 -40.38 -4.06
C PRO A 635 32.15 -40.24 -5.36
N PRO A 636 32.04 -39.02 -5.93
CA PRO A 636 31.62 -38.81 -7.31
C PRO A 636 32.54 -39.51 -8.31
N LEU A 637 32.00 -40.03 -9.41
CA LEU A 637 32.81 -40.64 -10.49
C LEU A 637 33.80 -39.66 -11.12
N THR A 638 33.52 -38.36 -11.08
CA THR A 638 34.43 -37.32 -11.60
C THR A 638 35.70 -37.12 -10.77
N ASP A 639 35.76 -37.67 -9.55
CA ASP A 639 36.93 -37.55 -8.68
C ASP A 639 38.03 -38.55 -9.08
N ALA A 640 37.67 -39.60 -9.84
CA ALA A 640 38.62 -40.58 -10.37
C ALA A 640 39.66 -39.93 -11.29
N GLN A 641 40.94 -40.02 -10.92
CA GLN A 641 42.05 -39.53 -11.75
C GLN A 641 42.59 -40.62 -12.67
N THR A 642 42.51 -41.87 -12.23
CA THR A 642 42.97 -43.05 -12.95
C THR A 642 41.85 -44.07 -13.19
N PRO A 643 42.01 -44.99 -14.15
CA PRO A 643 41.08 -46.11 -14.32
C PRO A 643 40.92 -46.98 -13.05
N ASP A 644 41.98 -47.18 -12.28
CA ASP A 644 41.91 -47.98 -11.04
C ASP A 644 41.08 -47.26 -9.94
N ASP A 645 41.18 -45.93 -9.86
CA ASP A 645 40.32 -45.12 -8.98
C ASP A 645 38.85 -45.26 -9.40
N MET A 646 38.58 -45.18 -10.71
CA MET A 646 37.24 -45.32 -11.26
C MET A 646 36.65 -46.69 -10.95
N ALA A 647 37.40 -47.77 -11.19
CA ALA A 647 36.95 -49.13 -10.88
C ALA A 647 36.67 -49.32 -9.38
N SER A 648 37.52 -48.75 -8.52
CA SER A 648 37.34 -48.78 -7.07
C SER A 648 36.09 -48.03 -6.61
N ILE A 649 35.87 -46.81 -7.13
CA ILE A 649 34.68 -46.01 -6.81
C ILE A 649 33.42 -46.73 -7.29
N VAL A 650 33.40 -47.23 -8.52
CA VAL A 650 32.23 -47.93 -9.08
C VAL A 650 31.94 -49.22 -8.34
N SER A 651 32.95 -49.97 -7.92
CA SER A 651 32.77 -51.19 -7.11
C SER A 651 32.14 -50.88 -5.74
N GLN A 652 32.66 -49.88 -5.02
CA GLN A 652 32.07 -49.45 -3.75
C GLN A 652 30.64 -48.88 -3.93
N ARG A 653 30.42 -48.14 -5.02
CA ARG A 653 29.12 -47.58 -5.40
C ARG A 653 28.11 -48.68 -5.69
N ALA A 654 28.50 -49.70 -6.46
CA ALA A 654 27.62 -50.81 -6.81
C ALA A 654 27.17 -51.58 -5.57
N GLN A 655 28.09 -51.87 -4.64
CA GLN A 655 27.74 -52.47 -3.36
C GLN A 655 26.78 -51.58 -2.55
N SER A 656 27.08 -50.29 -2.44
CA SER A 656 26.22 -49.33 -1.73
C SER A 656 24.84 -49.19 -2.37
N ALA A 657 24.75 -49.27 -3.71
CA ALA A 657 23.48 -49.20 -4.43
C ALA A 657 22.62 -50.44 -4.19
N GLU A 658 23.21 -51.64 -4.16
CA GLU A 658 22.50 -52.88 -3.86
C GLU A 658 22.02 -52.93 -2.40
N ASP A 659 22.87 -52.52 -1.45
CA ASP A 659 22.51 -52.44 -0.04
C ASP A 659 21.40 -51.39 0.19
N ALA A 660 21.52 -50.21 -0.44
CA ALA A 660 20.47 -49.19 -0.41
C ALA A 660 19.16 -49.68 -1.02
N ALA A 661 19.21 -50.37 -2.17
CA ALA A 661 18.03 -50.92 -2.85
C ALA A 661 17.29 -51.93 -1.99
N LYS A 662 18.05 -52.81 -1.31
CA LYS A 662 17.52 -53.82 -0.41
C LYS A 662 16.80 -53.21 0.80
N GLU A 663 17.42 -52.23 1.46
CA GLU A 663 16.83 -51.55 2.62
C GLU A 663 15.65 -50.64 2.25
N LEU A 664 15.74 -49.95 1.10
CA LEU A 664 14.69 -49.03 0.63
C LEU A 664 13.54 -49.76 -0.10
N GLY A 665 13.72 -51.02 -0.48
CA GLY A 665 12.72 -51.82 -1.19
C GLY A 665 12.47 -51.32 -2.62
N VAL A 666 13.51 -50.91 -3.33
CA VAL A 666 13.45 -50.36 -4.70
C VAL A 666 14.44 -51.07 -5.62
N THR A 667 14.30 -50.90 -6.93
CA THR A 667 15.31 -51.35 -7.90
C THR A 667 16.62 -50.55 -7.70
N PRO A 668 17.80 -51.21 -7.70
CA PRO A 668 19.07 -50.51 -7.52
C PRO A 668 19.29 -49.46 -8.60
N ARG A 669 19.74 -48.28 -8.15
CA ARG A 669 20.19 -47.18 -8.99
C ARG A 669 21.63 -46.87 -8.62
N TYR A 670 22.51 -46.90 -9.60
CA TYR A 670 23.95 -46.91 -9.37
C TYR A 670 24.57 -45.52 -9.48
N LEU A 671 24.09 -44.68 -10.38
CA LEU A 671 24.62 -43.33 -10.57
C LEU A 671 23.91 -42.32 -9.65
N LYS A 672 24.70 -41.41 -9.10
CA LYS A 672 24.17 -40.24 -8.40
C LYS A 672 23.52 -39.26 -9.38
N SER A 673 22.64 -38.41 -8.86
CA SER A 673 21.95 -37.42 -9.68
C SER A 673 22.94 -36.46 -10.36
N GLY A 674 22.86 -36.38 -11.69
CA GLY A 674 23.70 -35.49 -12.50
C GLY A 674 25.11 -35.99 -12.78
N GLU A 675 25.51 -37.13 -12.22
CA GLU A 675 26.85 -37.70 -12.33
C GLU A 675 27.17 -38.15 -13.76
N ALA A 676 26.22 -38.80 -14.45
CA ALA A 676 26.36 -39.18 -15.85
C ALA A 676 26.72 -37.99 -16.74
N LEU A 677 26.01 -36.87 -16.59
CA LEU A 677 26.26 -35.64 -17.34
C LEU A 677 27.60 -35.01 -16.98
N ALA A 678 27.97 -35.01 -15.70
CA ALA A 678 29.25 -34.49 -15.23
C ALA A 678 30.42 -35.27 -15.85
N LEU A 679 30.33 -36.61 -15.83
CA LEU A 679 31.34 -37.49 -16.42
C LEU A 679 31.39 -37.34 -17.95
N SER A 680 30.23 -37.19 -18.62
CA SER A 680 30.19 -36.90 -20.06
C SER A 680 30.99 -35.63 -20.41
N LYS A 681 30.83 -34.56 -19.63
CA LYS A 681 31.57 -33.31 -19.84
C LYS A 681 33.07 -33.50 -19.61
N ALA A 682 33.47 -34.23 -18.57
CA ALA A 682 34.87 -34.50 -18.28
C ALA A 682 35.53 -35.29 -19.43
N ILE A 683 34.88 -36.35 -19.93
CA ILE A 683 35.39 -37.17 -21.04
C ILE A 683 35.41 -36.39 -22.36
N LYS A 684 34.43 -35.52 -22.62
CA LYS A 684 34.48 -34.66 -23.82
C LYS A 684 35.65 -33.68 -23.80
N ALA A 685 36.10 -33.27 -22.61
CA ALA A 685 37.26 -32.39 -22.47
C ALA A 685 38.59 -33.14 -22.67
N ASP A 686 38.65 -34.41 -22.27
CA ASP A 686 39.81 -35.29 -22.49
C ASP A 686 39.36 -36.66 -23.04
N PRO A 687 39.04 -36.75 -24.35
CA PRO A 687 38.52 -37.99 -24.95
C PRO A 687 39.50 -39.17 -24.88
N SER A 688 40.81 -38.90 -24.76
CA SER A 688 41.86 -39.91 -24.76
C SER A 688 41.75 -40.90 -23.60
N LYS A 689 41.15 -40.46 -22.47
CA LYS A 689 40.95 -41.29 -21.29
C LYS A 689 39.59 -41.98 -21.25
N GLY A 690 38.66 -41.61 -22.14
CA GLY A 690 37.25 -42.01 -22.01
C GLY A 690 37.02 -43.51 -22.14
N ALA A 691 37.73 -44.21 -23.04
CA ALA A 691 37.58 -45.66 -23.19
C ALA A 691 38.14 -46.43 -22.00
N ALA A 692 39.30 -46.02 -21.47
CA ALA A 692 39.87 -46.60 -20.25
C ALA A 692 38.94 -46.39 -19.05
N MET A 693 38.31 -45.21 -18.93
CA MET A 693 37.32 -44.93 -17.89
C MET A 693 36.04 -45.76 -18.07
N ALA A 694 35.54 -45.92 -19.30
CA ALA A 694 34.40 -46.80 -19.57
C ALA A 694 34.70 -48.27 -19.22
N GLY A 695 35.90 -48.75 -19.54
CA GLY A 695 36.36 -50.09 -19.15
C GLY A 695 36.50 -50.25 -17.64
N ALA A 696 36.99 -49.24 -16.93
CA ALA A 696 37.04 -49.24 -15.48
C ALA A 696 35.65 -49.26 -14.83
N ILE A 697 34.66 -48.57 -15.43
CA ILE A 697 33.26 -48.65 -14.99
C ILE A 697 32.74 -50.07 -15.12
N VAL A 698 32.98 -50.73 -16.25
CA VAL A 698 32.58 -52.13 -16.47
C VAL A 698 33.25 -53.05 -15.46
N ALA A 699 34.56 -52.92 -15.27
CA ALA A 699 35.33 -53.74 -14.34
C ALA A 699 34.87 -53.54 -12.89
N GLY A 700 34.64 -52.30 -12.46
CA GLY A 700 34.16 -51.97 -11.12
C GLY A 700 32.71 -52.42 -10.87
N ALA A 701 31.85 -52.32 -11.88
CA ALA A 701 30.44 -52.71 -11.76
C ALA A 701 30.22 -54.23 -11.76
N GLY A 702 31.13 -55.01 -12.34
CA GLY A 702 31.05 -56.47 -12.41
C GLY A 702 29.73 -56.93 -13.05
N ASN A 703 28.97 -57.78 -12.35
CA ASN A 703 27.69 -58.31 -12.86
C ASN A 703 26.61 -57.23 -13.06
N SER A 704 26.77 -56.06 -12.42
CA SER A 704 25.84 -54.93 -12.55
C SER A 704 26.20 -53.99 -13.71
N ALA A 705 27.26 -54.29 -14.48
CA ALA A 705 27.71 -53.45 -15.58
C ALA A 705 26.61 -53.10 -16.61
N PRO A 706 25.75 -54.03 -17.06
CA PRO A 706 24.66 -53.69 -17.99
C PRO A 706 23.71 -52.62 -17.42
N GLN A 707 23.33 -52.75 -16.15
CA GLN A 707 22.47 -51.81 -15.46
C GLN A 707 23.16 -50.45 -15.30
N VAL A 708 24.41 -50.43 -14.83
CA VAL A 708 25.21 -49.20 -14.67
C VAL A 708 25.35 -48.46 -16.00
N LEU A 709 25.69 -49.16 -17.09
CA LEU A 709 25.84 -48.57 -18.41
C LEU A 709 24.51 -48.00 -18.94
N SER A 710 23.39 -48.67 -18.68
CA SER A 710 22.07 -48.18 -19.07
C SER A 710 21.70 -46.84 -18.41
N GLU A 711 22.21 -46.57 -17.20
CA GLU A 711 21.92 -45.32 -16.48
C GLU A 711 22.57 -44.08 -17.09
N PHE A 712 23.66 -44.23 -17.84
CA PHE A 712 24.25 -43.12 -18.58
C PHE A 712 23.35 -42.64 -19.72
N GLY A 713 22.54 -43.54 -20.30
CA GLY A 713 21.47 -43.26 -21.25
C GLY A 713 21.81 -42.19 -22.28
N LYS A 714 20.99 -41.14 -22.33
CA LYS A 714 21.17 -39.98 -23.22
C LYS A 714 22.15 -38.92 -22.69
N ASP A 715 22.48 -38.97 -21.40
CA ASP A 715 23.31 -37.97 -20.74
C ASP A 715 24.80 -38.21 -21.02
N ALA A 716 25.20 -39.48 -21.19
CA ALA A 716 26.53 -39.88 -21.61
C ALA A 716 26.52 -41.11 -22.55
N PRO A 717 25.91 -41.03 -23.74
CA PRO A 717 25.76 -42.19 -24.63
C PRO A 717 27.10 -42.80 -25.04
N MET A 718 28.17 -41.99 -25.15
CA MET A 718 29.50 -42.46 -25.48
C MET A 718 30.08 -43.45 -24.47
N ILE A 719 29.76 -43.28 -23.17
CA ILE A 719 30.26 -44.13 -22.10
C ILE A 719 29.51 -45.46 -22.11
N ALA A 720 28.18 -45.40 -22.26
CA ALA A 720 27.34 -46.58 -22.39
C ALA A 720 27.74 -47.43 -23.59
N GLU A 721 27.95 -46.80 -24.75
CA GLU A 721 28.30 -47.46 -26.00
C GLU A 721 29.72 -48.04 -25.98
N ALA A 722 30.73 -47.27 -25.53
CA ALA A 722 32.10 -47.76 -25.40
C ALA A 722 32.20 -48.86 -24.34
N GLY A 723 31.52 -48.69 -23.20
CA GLY A 723 31.46 -49.67 -22.13
C GLY A 723 30.81 -50.97 -22.57
N ALA A 724 29.76 -50.94 -23.39
CA ALA A 724 29.13 -52.17 -23.90
C ALA A 724 30.06 -52.96 -24.82
N ILE A 725 30.83 -52.30 -25.69
CA ILE A 725 31.86 -52.96 -26.51
C ILE A 725 32.91 -53.63 -25.61
N ILE A 726 33.35 -52.95 -24.56
CA ILE A 726 34.35 -53.48 -23.61
C ILE A 726 33.77 -54.64 -22.79
N ALA A 727 32.52 -54.55 -22.35
CA ALA A 727 31.84 -55.57 -21.53
C ALA A 727 31.74 -56.93 -22.23
N VAL A 728 31.68 -56.94 -23.56
CA VAL A 728 31.70 -58.16 -24.37
C VAL A 728 33.10 -58.52 -24.88
N ASN A 729 34.17 -57.97 -24.30
CA ASN A 729 35.57 -58.16 -24.74
C ASN A 729 35.85 -57.75 -26.20
N GLY A 730 35.08 -56.78 -26.71
CA GLY A 730 35.21 -56.25 -28.07
C GLY A 730 36.48 -55.42 -28.31
N SER A 731 36.57 -54.80 -29.49
CA SER A 731 37.75 -54.04 -29.89
C SER A 731 37.96 -52.80 -29.01
N GLN A 732 39.11 -52.72 -28.32
CA GLN A 732 39.49 -51.52 -27.54
C GLN A 732 39.55 -50.27 -28.42
N ARG A 733 40.12 -50.40 -29.63
CA ARG A 733 40.16 -49.31 -30.61
C ARG A 733 38.75 -48.83 -30.97
N ALA A 734 37.80 -49.75 -31.13
CA ALA A 734 36.42 -49.38 -31.43
C ALA A 734 35.79 -48.59 -30.26
N ALA A 735 36.05 -48.98 -29.01
CA ALA A 735 35.60 -48.23 -27.84
C ALA A 735 36.21 -46.81 -27.78
N GLU A 736 37.49 -46.66 -28.11
CA GLU A 736 38.16 -45.36 -28.23
C GLU A 736 37.56 -44.50 -29.35
N ASP A 737 37.29 -45.12 -30.51
CA ASP A 737 36.66 -44.47 -31.66
C ASP A 737 35.22 -44.03 -31.37
N VAL A 738 34.46 -44.80 -30.58
CA VAL A 738 33.12 -44.38 -30.09
C VAL A 738 33.25 -43.08 -29.33
N ILE A 739 34.12 -43.02 -28.31
CA ILE A 739 34.29 -41.84 -27.46
C ILE A 739 34.70 -40.63 -28.31
N ALA A 740 35.71 -40.79 -29.15
CA ALA A 740 36.24 -39.73 -30.00
C ALA A 740 35.20 -39.24 -31.04
N GLY A 741 34.37 -40.14 -31.58
CA GLY A 741 33.33 -39.82 -32.56
C GLY A 741 32.14 -39.00 -32.04
N TYR A 742 32.01 -38.83 -30.73
CA TYR A 742 31.12 -37.85 -30.09
C TYR A 742 31.79 -36.48 -29.86
N GLY A 743 33.09 -36.39 -30.10
CA GLY A 743 33.89 -35.18 -29.96
C GLY A 743 33.94 -34.34 -31.24
N LYS A 744 34.94 -33.47 -31.31
CA LYS A 744 35.25 -32.64 -32.47
C LYS A 744 36.51 -33.14 -33.15
N SER A 745 36.66 -32.87 -34.44
CA SER A 745 37.89 -33.12 -35.19
C SER A 745 39.05 -32.27 -34.65
N ALA A 746 40.28 -32.60 -35.07
CA ALA A 746 41.49 -31.89 -34.66
C ALA A 746 41.46 -30.37 -34.95
N ASP A 747 40.70 -29.95 -35.96
CA ASP A 747 40.44 -28.54 -36.32
C ASP A 747 39.24 -27.91 -35.57
N GLY A 748 38.67 -28.61 -34.60
CA GLY A 748 37.57 -28.14 -33.75
C GLY A 748 36.18 -28.16 -34.40
N LYS A 749 36.03 -28.77 -35.58
CA LYS A 749 34.75 -28.91 -36.30
C LYS A 749 33.98 -30.16 -35.86
N GLN A 750 32.68 -30.17 -36.16
CA GLN A 750 31.84 -31.37 -36.02
C GLN A 750 32.29 -32.41 -37.04
N MET A 751 32.57 -33.63 -36.58
CA MET A 751 32.92 -34.76 -37.45
C MET A 751 31.71 -35.15 -38.30
N LYS A 752 31.95 -35.54 -39.56
CA LYS A 752 30.92 -35.97 -40.50
C LYS A 752 31.06 -37.45 -40.79
N GLY A 753 29.94 -38.15 -40.81
CA GLY A 753 29.84 -39.55 -41.23
C GLY A 753 28.81 -39.66 -42.33
N LEU A 754 28.41 -40.89 -42.64
CA LEU A 754 27.34 -41.15 -43.61
C LEU A 754 26.07 -40.38 -43.24
N LYS A 755 25.30 -40.01 -44.28
CA LYS A 755 23.98 -39.44 -44.07
C LYS A 755 23.08 -40.46 -43.33
N PRO A 756 22.13 -40.02 -42.48
CA PRO A 756 21.32 -40.93 -41.67
C PRO A 756 20.58 -42.01 -42.47
N ASP A 757 20.08 -41.68 -43.65
CA ASP A 757 19.42 -42.62 -44.57
C ASP A 757 20.39 -43.68 -45.11
N ALA A 758 21.58 -43.28 -45.56
CA ALA A 758 22.62 -44.20 -46.00
C ALA A 758 23.11 -45.10 -44.85
N ALA A 759 23.34 -44.54 -43.66
CA ALA A 759 23.73 -45.29 -42.48
C ALA A 759 22.64 -46.30 -42.06
N GLN A 760 21.36 -45.93 -42.14
CA GLN A 760 20.25 -46.84 -41.85
C GLN A 760 20.13 -47.96 -42.89
N GLN A 761 20.37 -47.66 -44.17
CA GLN A 761 20.42 -48.69 -45.22
C GLN A 761 21.54 -49.69 -44.97
N ARG A 762 22.74 -49.22 -44.57
CA ARG A 762 23.86 -50.10 -44.18
C ARG A 762 23.52 -50.94 -42.95
N PHE A 763 22.93 -50.31 -41.92
CA PHE A 763 22.46 -51.00 -40.73
C PHE A 763 21.52 -52.16 -41.10
N ASN A 764 20.50 -51.90 -41.92
CA ASN A 764 19.55 -52.93 -42.35
C ASN A 764 20.22 -54.05 -43.15
N GLY A 765 21.25 -53.73 -43.96
CA GLY A 765 22.00 -54.71 -44.75
C GLY A 765 22.92 -55.62 -43.93
N VAL A 766 23.59 -55.06 -42.92
CA VAL A 766 24.55 -55.80 -42.06
C VAL A 766 23.82 -56.55 -40.95
N VAL A 767 22.87 -55.89 -40.28
CA VAL A 767 22.16 -56.42 -39.10
C VAL A 767 20.95 -57.26 -39.48
N GLY A 768 20.20 -56.84 -40.51
CA GLY A 768 18.96 -57.51 -40.91
C GLY A 768 17.98 -57.65 -39.74
N SER A 769 17.43 -58.85 -39.56
CA SER A 769 16.55 -59.22 -38.44
C SER A 769 17.29 -59.80 -37.23
N ALA A 770 18.63 -59.79 -37.22
CA ALA A 770 19.44 -60.42 -36.16
C ALA A 770 19.11 -59.90 -34.75
N LEU A 771 18.74 -58.63 -34.63
CA LEU A 771 18.39 -57.95 -33.39
C LEU A 771 16.88 -57.69 -33.24
N ALA A 772 16.02 -58.40 -33.97
CA ALA A 772 14.57 -58.20 -33.92
C ALA A 772 14.00 -58.41 -32.50
N ALA A 773 14.60 -59.30 -31.71
CA ALA A 773 14.23 -59.56 -30.32
C ALA A 773 14.87 -58.58 -29.31
N GLN A 774 15.76 -57.69 -29.76
CA GLN A 774 16.60 -56.81 -28.94
C GLN A 774 16.66 -55.38 -29.53
N PRO A 775 15.54 -54.63 -29.51
CA PRO A 775 15.47 -53.31 -30.13
C PRO A 775 16.35 -52.25 -29.45
N GLU A 776 16.63 -52.38 -28.16
CA GLU A 776 17.51 -51.45 -27.44
C GLU A 776 18.97 -51.64 -27.87
N ASP A 777 19.44 -52.88 -28.00
CA ASP A 777 20.78 -53.22 -28.49
C ASP A 777 20.96 -52.74 -29.94
N ALA A 778 19.92 -52.86 -30.78
CA ALA A 778 19.94 -52.35 -32.15
C ALA A 778 20.18 -50.84 -32.21
N LEU A 779 19.52 -50.07 -31.35
CA LEU A 779 19.71 -48.62 -31.26
C LEU A 779 21.10 -48.25 -30.71
N GLN A 780 21.60 -49.00 -29.72
CA GLN A 780 22.92 -48.78 -29.15
C GLN A 780 24.04 -49.08 -30.15
N ILE A 781 24.00 -50.24 -30.80
CA ILE A 781 24.97 -50.67 -31.81
C ILE A 781 24.96 -49.69 -33.00
N GLY A 782 23.78 -49.27 -33.46
CA GLY A 782 23.68 -48.30 -34.55
C GLY A 782 24.32 -46.94 -34.22
N ARG A 783 24.10 -46.42 -33.00
CA ARG A 783 24.72 -45.16 -32.55
C ARG A 783 26.23 -45.28 -32.37
N ALA A 784 26.69 -46.37 -31.75
CA ALA A 784 28.11 -46.67 -31.57
C ALA A 784 28.82 -46.76 -32.93
N ALA A 785 28.26 -47.52 -33.87
CA ALA A 785 28.80 -47.68 -35.22
C ALA A 785 28.86 -46.34 -35.97
N ALA A 786 27.80 -45.53 -35.90
CA ALA A 786 27.82 -44.20 -36.49
C ALA A 786 28.88 -43.29 -35.86
N SER A 787 29.17 -43.44 -34.56
CA SER A 787 30.25 -42.70 -33.89
C SER A 787 31.63 -43.12 -34.36
N ILE A 788 31.90 -44.43 -34.39
CA ILE A 788 33.16 -45.00 -34.90
C ILE A 788 33.40 -44.55 -36.34
N ALA A 789 32.39 -44.68 -37.19
CA ALA A 789 32.49 -44.30 -38.60
C ALA A 789 32.75 -42.80 -38.79
N ARG A 790 32.04 -41.92 -38.04
CA ARG A 790 32.31 -40.48 -38.06
C ARG A 790 33.78 -40.16 -37.77
N LYS A 791 34.35 -40.81 -36.75
CA LYS A 791 35.75 -40.61 -36.37
C LYS A 791 36.70 -41.06 -37.47
N ARG A 792 36.55 -42.29 -37.95
CA ARG A 792 37.46 -42.88 -38.96
C ARG A 792 37.38 -42.17 -40.31
N ILE A 793 36.17 -41.91 -40.82
CA ILE A 793 35.95 -41.16 -42.07
C ILE A 793 36.61 -39.78 -41.99
N THR A 794 36.47 -39.09 -40.86
CA THR A 794 37.04 -37.75 -40.69
C THR A 794 38.57 -37.80 -40.57
N GLU A 795 39.12 -38.77 -39.85
CA GLU A 795 40.58 -38.93 -39.66
C GLU A 795 41.28 -39.34 -40.97
N GLU A 796 40.64 -40.20 -41.76
CA GLU A 796 41.14 -40.67 -43.06
C GLU A 796 40.85 -39.67 -44.20
N GLY A 797 40.07 -38.61 -43.94
CA GLY A 797 39.75 -37.58 -44.93
C GLY A 797 38.85 -38.07 -46.07
N LEU A 798 38.05 -39.11 -45.84
CA LEU A 798 37.18 -39.72 -46.83
C LEU A 798 35.94 -38.86 -47.11
N ASP A 799 35.43 -38.93 -48.35
CA ASP A 799 34.11 -38.39 -48.67
C ASP A 799 33.04 -39.28 -48.01
N PRO A 800 32.13 -38.74 -47.16
CA PRO A 800 31.08 -39.52 -46.52
C PRO A 800 30.11 -40.24 -47.47
N THR A 801 30.20 -40.00 -48.77
CA THR A 801 29.42 -40.66 -49.82
C THR A 801 30.21 -41.69 -50.64
N SER A 802 31.50 -41.89 -50.35
CA SER A 802 32.34 -42.83 -51.09
C SER A 802 32.12 -44.29 -50.65
N ASP A 803 32.53 -45.23 -51.51
CA ASP A 803 32.46 -46.66 -51.23
C ASP A 803 33.37 -47.05 -50.05
N GLU A 804 34.50 -46.35 -49.88
CA GLU A 804 35.40 -46.52 -48.73
C GLU A 804 34.72 -46.11 -47.42
N ALA A 805 33.97 -45.00 -47.41
CA ALA A 805 33.21 -44.59 -46.24
C ALA A 805 32.09 -45.59 -45.89
N VAL A 806 31.48 -46.22 -46.90
CA VAL A 806 30.52 -47.32 -46.71
C VAL A 806 31.19 -48.53 -46.07
N ALA A 807 32.38 -48.93 -46.53
CA ALA A 807 33.12 -50.04 -45.94
C ALA A 807 33.50 -49.75 -44.47
N VAL A 808 33.89 -48.51 -44.16
CA VAL A 808 34.16 -48.08 -42.77
C VAL A 808 32.90 -48.18 -41.90
N GLN A 809 31.73 -47.80 -42.40
CA GLN A 809 30.46 -47.94 -41.68
C GLN A 809 30.10 -49.42 -41.41
N ASP A 810 30.29 -50.29 -42.40
CA ASP A 810 29.99 -51.72 -42.25
C ASP A 810 30.89 -52.38 -41.20
N GLN A 811 32.20 -52.08 -41.24
CA GLN A 811 33.13 -52.56 -40.21
C GLN A 811 32.79 -51.97 -38.83
N ALA A 812 32.40 -50.70 -38.77
CA ALA A 812 31.97 -50.07 -37.52
C ALA A 812 30.74 -50.75 -36.92
N LEU A 813 29.80 -51.25 -37.74
CA LEU A 813 28.65 -52.03 -37.26
C LEU A 813 29.07 -53.37 -36.65
N GLN A 814 30.05 -54.03 -37.25
CA GLN A 814 30.61 -55.28 -36.73
C GLN A 814 31.28 -55.05 -35.37
N GLU A 815 32.19 -54.07 -35.30
CA GLU A 815 32.94 -53.78 -34.07
C GLU A 815 32.06 -53.21 -32.95
N ALA A 816 31.05 -52.41 -33.28
CA ALA A 816 30.05 -51.93 -32.33
C ALA A 816 29.22 -53.07 -31.73
N ALA A 817 29.02 -54.16 -32.48
CA ALA A 817 28.39 -55.39 -32.01
C ALA A 817 29.36 -56.34 -31.27
N GLY A 818 30.58 -55.87 -30.98
CA GLY A 818 31.59 -56.62 -30.23
C GLY A 818 32.58 -57.41 -31.09
N ALA A 819 32.51 -57.32 -32.42
CA ALA A 819 33.43 -58.05 -33.29
C ALA A 819 34.90 -57.64 -33.07
N VAL A 820 35.80 -58.60 -33.18
CA VAL A 820 37.25 -58.40 -33.12
C VAL A 820 37.89 -59.03 -34.34
N TYR A 821 38.88 -58.33 -34.91
CA TYR A 821 39.63 -58.81 -36.07
C TYR A 821 41.05 -59.21 -35.63
N ASP A 822 41.38 -60.50 -35.74
CA ASP A 822 42.75 -61.01 -35.54
C ASP A 822 43.33 -61.45 -36.89
N ARG A 823 44.40 -60.78 -37.34
CA ARG A 823 45.07 -61.02 -38.63
C ARG A 823 44.10 -61.12 -39.83
N GLY A 824 43.05 -60.30 -39.83
CA GLY A 824 42.03 -60.24 -40.88
C GLY A 824 40.88 -61.24 -40.73
N VAL A 825 40.88 -62.07 -39.68
CA VAL A 825 39.79 -63.00 -39.37
C VAL A 825 38.82 -62.34 -38.40
N GLN A 826 37.53 -62.32 -38.74
CA GLN A 826 36.47 -61.79 -37.90
C GLN A 826 36.01 -62.82 -36.86
N TYR A 827 36.02 -62.41 -35.60
CA TYR A 827 35.37 -63.12 -34.50
C TYR A 827 34.20 -62.28 -33.99
N GLY A 828 33.03 -62.90 -33.87
CA GLY A 828 31.79 -62.25 -33.45
C GLY A 828 31.23 -61.24 -34.46
N GLY A 829 30.25 -60.45 -34.01
CA GLY A 829 29.49 -59.52 -34.85
C GLY A 829 28.40 -60.23 -35.65
N PHE A 830 27.97 -59.62 -36.76
CA PHE A 830 26.93 -60.14 -37.63
C PHE A 830 27.51 -61.01 -38.74
N THR A 831 26.92 -62.18 -38.93
CA THR A 831 27.23 -63.12 -40.02
C THR A 831 25.95 -63.71 -40.62
N ASP A 832 26.07 -64.41 -41.73
CA ASP A 832 24.99 -65.16 -42.36
C ASP A 832 24.98 -66.62 -41.87
N THR A 833 23.78 -67.15 -41.62
CA THR A 833 23.56 -68.55 -41.21
C THR A 833 22.56 -69.24 -42.13
N GLY A 834 22.80 -70.51 -42.44
CA GLY A 834 21.94 -71.28 -43.35
C GLY A 834 21.98 -70.75 -44.79
N ALA A 835 23.06 -70.06 -45.16
CA ALA A 835 23.31 -69.65 -46.53
C ALA A 835 23.70 -70.87 -47.39
N GLY A 836 23.13 -70.97 -48.58
CA GLY A 836 23.37 -72.07 -49.51
C GLY A 836 23.32 -71.58 -50.95
N TRP A 837 23.53 -72.49 -51.91
CA TRP A 837 23.56 -72.14 -53.35
C TRP A 837 22.28 -71.40 -53.82
N PHE A 838 21.15 -71.64 -53.15
CA PHE A 838 19.84 -71.06 -53.49
C PHE A 838 19.20 -70.23 -52.36
N SER A 839 19.91 -69.98 -51.25
CA SER A 839 19.40 -69.18 -50.11
C SER A 839 20.42 -68.16 -49.63
N SER A 840 19.98 -66.92 -49.41
CA SER A 840 20.84 -65.81 -48.94
C SER A 840 21.23 -65.90 -47.46
N GLY A 841 20.84 -66.96 -46.75
CA GLY A 841 21.03 -67.09 -45.30
C GLY A 841 20.17 -66.09 -44.50
N ALA A 842 20.20 -66.24 -43.18
CA ALA A 842 19.64 -65.28 -42.21
C ALA A 842 20.77 -64.62 -41.41
N LYS A 843 20.64 -63.32 -41.14
CA LYS A 843 21.59 -62.59 -40.29
C LYS A 843 21.46 -63.05 -38.84
N VAL A 844 22.59 -63.32 -38.20
CA VAL A 844 22.69 -63.66 -36.78
C VAL A 844 23.76 -62.80 -36.10
N TRP A 845 23.58 -62.48 -34.82
CA TRP A 845 24.59 -61.84 -33.99
C TRP A 845 25.39 -62.89 -33.21
N VAL A 846 26.70 -62.95 -33.41
CA VAL A 846 27.62 -63.96 -32.87
C VAL A 846 28.53 -63.36 -31.80
N PRO A 847 28.74 -64.05 -30.66
CA PRO A 847 29.75 -63.68 -29.66
C PRO A 847 31.17 -63.70 -30.24
N ASN A 848 32.06 -62.86 -29.72
CA ASN A 848 33.42 -62.71 -30.25
C ASN A 848 34.40 -63.81 -29.82
N GLU A 849 33.94 -64.78 -29.04
CA GLU A 849 34.64 -66.02 -28.78
C GLU A 849 34.59 -66.96 -29.99
N ILE A 850 33.69 -66.73 -30.95
CA ILE A 850 33.45 -67.60 -32.10
C ILE A 850 33.80 -66.88 -33.41
N ARG A 851 34.49 -67.59 -34.30
CA ARG A 851 34.83 -67.14 -35.65
C ARG A 851 33.55 -67.01 -36.48
N ALA A 852 33.28 -65.82 -37.02
CA ALA A 852 31.99 -65.47 -37.61
C ALA A 852 31.62 -66.33 -38.83
N ASP A 853 32.61 -66.72 -39.64
CA ASP A 853 32.44 -67.58 -40.83
C ASP A 853 32.37 -69.09 -40.50
N MET A 854 32.66 -69.49 -39.26
CA MET A 854 32.56 -70.89 -38.81
C MET A 854 31.33 -71.14 -37.95
N PHE A 855 30.50 -70.14 -37.67
CA PHE A 855 29.36 -70.26 -36.77
C PHE A 855 28.40 -71.39 -37.16
N ASP A 856 28.07 -71.54 -38.45
CA ASP A 856 27.24 -72.65 -38.95
C ASP A 856 27.88 -74.03 -38.71
N GLN A 857 29.20 -74.13 -38.77
CA GLN A 857 29.92 -75.37 -38.49
C GLN A 857 29.90 -75.69 -37.00
N VAL A 858 30.04 -74.67 -36.13
CA VAL A 858 29.93 -74.81 -34.68
C VAL A 858 28.53 -75.26 -34.28
N LEU A 859 27.50 -74.60 -34.81
CA LEU A 859 26.11 -74.99 -34.58
C LEU A 859 25.81 -76.39 -35.13
N GLY A 860 26.37 -76.73 -36.30
CA GLY A 860 26.26 -78.05 -36.91
C GLY A 860 26.94 -79.18 -36.13
N ALA A 861 27.96 -78.87 -35.33
CA ALA A 861 28.71 -79.82 -34.51
C ALA A 861 28.06 -80.13 -33.15
N VAL A 862 26.98 -79.44 -32.80
CA VAL A 862 26.15 -79.74 -31.61
C VAL A 862 25.43 -81.06 -31.82
N THR A 863 25.58 -81.97 -30.86
CA THR A 863 24.96 -83.30 -30.88
C THR A 863 23.85 -83.41 -29.83
N ASP A 864 22.98 -84.41 -29.97
CA ASP A 864 21.95 -84.68 -28.97
C ASP A 864 22.54 -85.01 -27.60
N ASP A 865 23.73 -85.62 -27.53
CA ASP A 865 24.45 -85.90 -26.27
C ASP A 865 24.93 -84.61 -25.57
N ASP A 866 25.28 -83.56 -26.33
CA ASP A 866 25.63 -82.27 -25.73
C ASP A 866 24.41 -81.61 -25.13
N LEU A 867 23.28 -81.65 -25.84
CA LEU A 867 22.01 -81.09 -25.39
C LEU A 867 21.43 -81.85 -24.19
N ALA A 868 21.60 -83.19 -24.16
CA ALA A 868 21.14 -84.02 -23.06
C ALA A 868 21.88 -83.70 -21.73
N ALA A 869 23.11 -83.17 -21.81
CA ALA A 869 23.88 -82.76 -20.65
C ALA A 869 23.46 -81.37 -20.09
N LEU A 870 22.58 -80.64 -20.78
CA LEU A 870 22.08 -79.34 -20.35
C LEU A 870 20.82 -79.47 -19.48
N LYS A 871 20.61 -78.50 -18.57
CA LYS A 871 19.48 -78.49 -17.62
C LYS A 871 18.12 -78.40 -18.30
N VAL A 872 18.04 -77.68 -19.41
CA VAL A 872 16.86 -77.55 -20.26
C VAL A 872 17.20 -78.19 -21.58
N GLN A 873 16.29 -79.02 -22.11
CA GLN A 873 16.47 -79.69 -23.39
C GLN A 873 15.48 -79.12 -24.41
N PRO A 874 15.85 -78.96 -25.69
CA PRO A 874 14.91 -78.52 -26.71
C PRO A 874 13.88 -79.63 -26.99
N LYS A 875 12.63 -79.24 -27.18
CA LYS A 875 11.60 -80.19 -27.65
C LYS A 875 11.91 -80.56 -29.10
N GLY A 876 12.11 -81.86 -29.35
CA GLY A 876 12.36 -82.40 -30.68
C GLY A 876 11.20 -82.12 -31.65
N GLY A 877 11.53 -81.73 -32.88
CA GLY A 877 10.58 -81.50 -33.96
C GLY A 877 10.08 -82.80 -34.60
N ILE A 878 9.18 -82.66 -35.57
CA ILE A 878 8.65 -83.77 -36.36
C ILE A 878 8.98 -83.52 -37.83
N ALA A 879 9.75 -84.42 -38.46
CA ALA A 879 10.08 -84.33 -39.88
C ALA A 879 9.41 -85.42 -40.72
N ALA A 880 9.24 -85.14 -42.01
CA ALA A 880 8.84 -86.14 -42.98
C ALA A 880 10.00 -87.11 -43.25
N GLY A 881 9.74 -88.41 -43.12
CA GLY A 881 10.70 -89.46 -43.44
C GLY A 881 11.01 -89.52 -44.93
N ARG A 882 12.08 -90.24 -45.29
CA ARG A 882 12.67 -90.35 -46.65
C ARG A 882 11.69 -90.69 -47.78
N PHE A 883 10.47 -91.16 -47.46
CA PHE A 883 9.41 -91.53 -48.39
C PHE A 883 8.09 -90.76 -48.18
N GLY A 884 8.12 -89.58 -47.55
CA GLY A 884 6.99 -88.63 -47.48
C GLY A 884 5.81 -89.00 -46.59
N ASN A 885 5.63 -90.29 -46.25
CA ASN A 885 4.42 -90.80 -45.58
C ASN A 885 4.63 -91.22 -44.11
N VAL A 886 5.85 -91.12 -43.57
CA VAL A 886 6.17 -91.46 -42.17
C VAL A 886 6.68 -90.23 -41.45
N ARG A 887 6.05 -89.83 -40.35
CA ARG A 887 6.54 -88.76 -39.48
C ARG A 887 7.58 -89.34 -38.52
N VAL A 888 8.80 -88.84 -38.57
CA VAL A 888 9.90 -89.28 -37.70
C VAL A 888 10.22 -88.17 -36.71
N GLN A 889 10.35 -88.54 -35.43
CA GLN A 889 10.76 -87.62 -34.38
C GLN A 889 12.22 -87.22 -34.61
N GLN A 890 12.49 -85.92 -34.75
CA GLN A 890 13.84 -85.40 -34.87
C GLN A 890 14.47 -85.25 -33.48
N GLY A 891 15.75 -85.56 -33.38
CA GLY A 891 16.56 -85.22 -32.21
C GLY A 891 16.62 -83.70 -31.98
N GLY A 892 16.94 -83.28 -30.77
CA GLY A 892 17.05 -81.87 -30.39
C GLY A 892 18.02 -81.12 -31.30
N ALA A 893 19.21 -81.68 -31.56
CA ALA A 893 20.24 -81.08 -32.39
C ALA A 893 19.82 -80.98 -33.87
N ALA A 894 19.06 -81.94 -34.38
CA ALA A 894 18.48 -81.86 -35.72
C ALA A 894 17.39 -80.78 -35.82
N THR A 895 16.61 -80.61 -34.75
CA THR A 895 15.56 -79.59 -34.65
C THR A 895 16.15 -78.18 -34.63
N LEU A 896 17.21 -77.96 -33.83
CA LEU A 896 17.90 -76.67 -33.79
C LEU A 896 18.54 -76.29 -35.14
N ARG A 897 19.15 -77.26 -35.83
CA ARG A 897 19.74 -77.05 -37.18
C ARG A 897 18.71 -76.68 -38.26
N GLY A 898 17.45 -77.06 -38.07
CA GLY A 898 16.36 -76.70 -38.98
C GLY A 898 15.72 -75.33 -38.70
N ALA A 899 16.17 -74.64 -37.65
CA ALA A 899 15.62 -73.36 -37.21
C ALA A 899 16.66 -72.25 -37.28
N ARG A 900 16.19 -71.01 -37.28
CA ARG A 900 17.01 -69.80 -37.34
C ARG A 900 17.48 -69.42 -35.93
N PRO A 901 18.79 -69.31 -35.68
CA PRO A 901 19.31 -68.81 -34.41
C PRO A 901 19.05 -67.30 -34.29
N VAL A 902 18.58 -66.87 -33.12
CA VAL A 902 18.35 -65.47 -32.75
C VAL A 902 19.06 -65.22 -31.44
N ALA A 903 19.96 -64.24 -31.41
CA ALA A 903 20.68 -63.88 -30.21
C ALA A 903 19.71 -63.34 -29.15
N VAL A 904 19.83 -63.85 -27.93
CA VAL A 904 19.09 -63.40 -26.76
C VAL A 904 20.05 -63.37 -25.57
N ASN A 905 19.62 -62.78 -24.46
CA ASN A 905 20.44 -62.78 -23.26
C ASN A 905 20.73 -64.22 -22.80
N GLY A 906 22.01 -64.58 -22.68
CA GLY A 906 22.46 -65.92 -22.29
C GLY A 906 22.61 -66.95 -23.41
N GLY A 907 22.46 -66.58 -24.69
CA GLY A 907 22.74 -67.48 -25.81
C GLY A 907 21.85 -67.28 -27.03
N PHE A 908 21.44 -68.39 -27.66
CA PHE A 908 20.63 -68.38 -28.87
C PHE A 908 19.26 -69.02 -28.67
N ALA A 909 18.20 -68.27 -28.95
CA ALA A 909 16.87 -68.83 -29.16
C ALA A 909 16.73 -69.27 -30.63
N PHE A 910 15.79 -70.17 -30.92
CA PHE A 910 15.64 -70.74 -32.27
C PHE A 910 14.21 -70.62 -32.77
N ALA A 911 14.04 -70.00 -33.93
CA ALA A 911 12.75 -69.74 -34.56
C ALA A 911 12.62 -70.48 -35.88
N VAL A 912 11.49 -71.17 -36.09
CA VAL A 912 11.17 -71.80 -37.38
C VAL A 912 10.50 -70.80 -38.33
N GLY A 913 9.75 -69.85 -37.78
CA GLY A 913 9.09 -68.76 -38.50
C GLY A 913 9.98 -67.53 -38.68
N ASP A 914 9.36 -66.40 -39.05
CA ASP A 914 10.05 -65.11 -39.11
C ASP A 914 10.19 -64.53 -37.69
N PRO A 915 11.42 -64.38 -37.15
CA PRO A 915 11.63 -63.83 -35.81
C PRO A 915 11.08 -62.41 -35.62
N GLY A 916 10.97 -61.62 -36.70
CA GLY A 916 10.41 -60.26 -36.68
C GLY A 916 8.92 -60.19 -37.03
N GLY A 917 8.28 -61.33 -37.27
CA GLY A 917 6.87 -61.42 -37.67
C GLY A 917 5.91 -61.69 -36.51
N ASN A 918 4.62 -61.78 -36.83
CA ASN A 918 3.55 -62.04 -35.85
C ASN A 918 3.53 -63.48 -35.31
N ASP A 919 4.22 -64.42 -35.96
CA ASP A 919 4.33 -65.82 -35.53
C ASP A 919 5.76 -66.36 -35.75
N PRO A 920 6.68 -66.09 -34.82
CA PRO A 920 8.09 -66.51 -34.93
C PRO A 920 8.30 -68.03 -34.74
N GLN A 921 7.32 -68.74 -34.18
CA GLN A 921 7.39 -70.20 -33.95
C GLN A 921 8.69 -70.65 -33.26
N TRP A 922 8.87 -70.18 -32.02
CA TRP A 922 10.03 -70.53 -31.20
C TRP A 922 10.09 -72.02 -30.87
N ILE A 923 11.28 -72.61 -30.94
CA ILE A 923 11.56 -73.93 -30.37
C ILE A 923 11.48 -73.79 -28.86
N MET A 924 10.63 -74.62 -28.25
CA MET A 924 10.38 -74.60 -26.82
C MET A 924 11.30 -75.58 -26.08
N GLY A 925 11.76 -75.21 -24.89
CA GLY A 925 12.47 -76.07 -23.97
C GLY A 925 11.54 -77.02 -23.22
N SER A 926 12.13 -77.97 -22.51
CA SER A 926 11.46 -78.91 -21.61
C SER A 926 10.71 -78.22 -20.47
N ASP A 927 11.06 -76.97 -20.16
CA ASP A 927 10.44 -76.10 -19.16
C ASP A 927 9.22 -75.30 -19.69
N GLY A 928 8.89 -75.44 -20.98
CA GLY A 928 7.75 -74.76 -21.60
C GLY A 928 8.01 -73.29 -21.97
N LYS A 929 9.26 -72.82 -21.92
CA LYS A 929 9.68 -71.50 -22.42
C LYS A 929 10.45 -71.63 -23.74
N PRO A 930 10.71 -70.55 -24.50
CA PRO A 930 11.64 -70.60 -25.62
C PRO A 930 13.00 -71.16 -25.19
N TYR A 931 13.50 -72.16 -25.92
CA TYR A 931 14.77 -72.81 -25.63
C TYR A 931 15.92 -71.87 -25.97
N VAL A 932 16.88 -71.70 -25.04
CA VAL A 932 18.08 -70.89 -25.23
C VAL A 932 19.31 -71.79 -25.12
N LEU A 933 20.15 -71.78 -26.15
CA LEU A 933 21.44 -72.48 -26.17
C LEU A 933 22.58 -71.52 -25.89
N ASP A 934 23.27 -71.71 -24.78
CA ASP A 934 24.59 -71.11 -24.56
C ASP A 934 25.65 -71.96 -25.29
N ILE A 935 25.96 -71.54 -26.52
CA ILE A 935 26.92 -72.25 -27.37
C ILE A 935 28.37 -72.05 -26.91
N VAL A 936 28.66 -70.95 -26.20
CA VAL A 936 30.00 -70.65 -25.68
C VAL A 936 30.31 -71.54 -24.48
N ALA A 937 29.31 -71.82 -23.63
CA ALA A 937 29.45 -72.80 -22.55
C ALA A 937 29.78 -74.22 -23.04
N LEU A 938 29.50 -74.54 -24.31
CA LEU A 938 29.86 -75.82 -24.93
C LEU A 938 31.25 -75.84 -25.59
N ARG A 939 32.03 -74.76 -25.47
CA ARG A 939 33.36 -74.61 -26.09
C ARG A 939 34.25 -75.84 -25.92
N ASP A 940 34.40 -76.36 -24.71
CA ASP A 940 35.31 -77.48 -24.43
C ASP A 940 34.94 -78.77 -25.19
N ARG A 941 33.66 -78.92 -25.55
CA ARG A 941 33.15 -80.05 -26.34
C ARG A 941 33.20 -79.77 -27.85
N LEU A 942 32.97 -78.53 -28.26
CA LEU A 942 32.84 -78.14 -29.67
C LEU A 942 34.17 -77.79 -30.32
N ALA A 943 35.11 -77.17 -29.59
CA ALA A 943 36.41 -76.77 -30.13
C ALA A 943 37.23 -77.92 -30.73
N PRO A 944 37.25 -79.14 -30.14
CA PRO A 944 37.91 -80.30 -30.77
C PRO A 944 37.22 -80.78 -32.06
N ARG A 945 35.91 -80.56 -32.20
CA ARG A 945 35.10 -80.99 -33.36
C ARG A 945 35.15 -79.97 -34.50
N VAL A 946 35.35 -78.70 -34.17
CA VAL A 946 35.49 -77.60 -35.13
C VAL A 946 36.77 -76.81 -34.82
N PRO A 947 37.96 -77.36 -35.17
CA PRO A 947 39.23 -76.73 -34.84
C PRO A 947 39.34 -75.32 -35.46
N GLY A 948 39.77 -74.35 -34.65
CA GLY A 948 39.95 -72.96 -35.09
C GLY A 948 38.68 -72.10 -35.13
N ALA A 949 37.53 -72.62 -34.68
CA ALA A 949 36.30 -71.84 -34.59
C ALA A 949 36.17 -70.99 -33.32
N PHE A 950 36.97 -71.27 -32.29
CA PHE A 950 36.96 -70.52 -31.03
C PHE A 950 38.29 -69.80 -30.82
N ARG A 951 38.23 -68.61 -30.20
CA ARG A 951 39.40 -67.77 -29.86
C ARG A 951 40.09 -68.15 -28.55
#